data_AF-A0A0M6ZLK9-F1
#
_entry.id   AF-A0A0M6ZLK9-F1
#
_cell.length_a   1.000
_cell.length_b   1.000
_cell.length_c   1.000
_cell.angle_alpha   90.00
_cell.angle_beta   90.00
_cell.angle_gamma   90.00
#
_symmetry.space_group_name_H-M   'P 1'
#
loop_
_entity.id
_entity.type
_entity.pdbx_description
1 polymer ?
#
loop_
_entity_poly.entity_id
_entity_poly.type
_entity_poly.pdbx_seq_one_letter_code
_entity_poly.pdbx_strand_id
1 'polypeptide(L)'
;MFSSYPLWIYERSFGGPEVAATPIRLQAGGHWPEGPASPFASTACQTLVKACRDVEGQQSPCLLFLVGGAGNGKSYLSARVVQDAGAERIEDNEKTDGYSQRSYNYATPSGRCLRVVNDATIPAERISKGDLIEDITFAIEGGNHLIACVNRGVLLGELREFSGREARGVNAVAHRITSLLFQAGTTQEPEVEGWSIHGERQLASDHDAYSLTSIDGMEFDVIVVYMDHLSLLEPLPIVDSAQTNNEARHIALVHEGGAGFDRRDAAFEKPLRELAEKFLEENGDDWPGGDLDPVRANASMLSNEEVVDAWCRSARSAEIIGGFNFSYRDLWGLAALALVGPIGTDGLDGIGAWVKRTKEDFQSASSSLERGRALVSLASLRTHVLLYGGLRAGVPIGAQFRRTVFAQNDAFDAIIASDPLLDFSSEKHELLASAMGQAHDGTGAVRLFLSIDDRLKSVWSPLEEALDKVVAELANPINSGHSELARDELLPWYSQYLRRFHGLVLGRSAFVDVISELQRCMRRGLRGEGLSRGVSDALLRVFLPPTQGSSGSLARLPLMRPRVTTPATGDAHVAVEVDPRDFKLDLSVFGGRMILRIHRPGSGDYAETPLDFHLMREALSRTDGLGFSDSLRFVEPRLERLRARLVSLETRAARQLGGNTVFVGTDGQVIRPG
;
A
#
# COMPACT_ATOMS: atom_id res chain seq x y z
N MET A 1 18.55 -4.12 -35.34
CA MET A 1 19.29 -3.39 -34.29
C MET A 1 18.66 -3.86 -33.01
N PHE A 2 19.33 -4.75 -32.26
CA PHE A 2 18.77 -5.32 -31.04
C PHE A 2 18.83 -4.25 -29.94
N SER A 3 17.74 -4.07 -29.20
CA SER A 3 17.75 -3.18 -28.04
C SER A 3 18.75 -3.69 -27.02
N SER A 4 19.48 -2.79 -26.38
CA SER A 4 20.51 -3.15 -25.40
C SER A 4 19.97 -3.71 -24.09
N TYR A 5 18.66 -3.56 -23.85
CA TYR A 5 17.93 -4.14 -22.72
C TYR A 5 16.57 -4.68 -23.21
N PRO A 6 15.97 -5.69 -22.57
CA PRO A 6 14.70 -6.28 -22.99
C PRO A 6 13.57 -5.24 -23.02
N LEU A 7 12.99 -5.02 -24.21
CA LEU A 7 11.98 -3.97 -24.44
C LEU A 7 10.69 -4.18 -23.65
N TRP A 8 10.34 -5.42 -23.32
CA TRP A 8 9.10 -5.76 -22.61
C TRP A 8 9.04 -5.16 -21.20
N ILE A 9 10.17 -4.78 -20.58
CA ILE A 9 10.17 -4.13 -19.26
C ILE A 9 9.48 -2.75 -19.31
N TYR A 10 9.40 -2.13 -20.50
CA TYR A 10 8.70 -0.86 -20.70
C TYR A 10 7.18 -1.00 -20.55
N GLU A 11 6.60 -2.16 -20.87
CA GLU A 11 5.15 -2.38 -20.97
C GLU A 11 4.40 -2.04 -19.67
N ARG A 12 4.98 -2.43 -18.52
CA ARG A 12 4.43 -2.17 -17.18
C ARG A 12 5.22 -1.14 -16.36
N SER A 13 6.15 -0.43 -17.00
CA SER A 13 6.83 0.71 -16.37
C SER A 13 5.84 1.88 -16.16
N PHE A 14 6.19 2.85 -15.30
CA PHE A 14 5.37 4.05 -15.16
C PHE A 14 5.28 4.81 -16.49
N GLY A 15 4.07 4.89 -17.05
CA GLY A 15 3.81 5.47 -18.38
C GLY A 15 3.85 4.47 -19.56
N GLY A 16 3.98 3.17 -19.28
CA GLY A 16 3.97 2.11 -20.28
C GLY A 16 2.58 1.84 -20.92
N PRO A 17 2.54 1.23 -22.11
CA PRO A 17 1.30 1.02 -22.88
C PRO A 17 0.36 -0.06 -22.32
N GLU A 18 0.85 -1.01 -21.51
CA GLU A 18 0.05 -2.15 -21.00
C GLU A 18 -0.36 -2.00 -19.52
N VAL A 19 -0.32 -0.76 -19.01
CA VAL A 19 -0.74 -0.42 -17.65
C VAL A 19 -2.25 -0.65 -17.42
N ALA A 20 -3.04 -0.83 -18.49
CA ALA A 20 -4.47 -1.17 -18.47
C ALA A 20 -4.78 -2.31 -19.47
N ALA A 21 -4.51 -3.56 -19.09
CA ALA A 21 -4.82 -4.71 -19.93
C ALA A 21 -6.33 -5.03 -19.95
N THR A 22 -6.86 -5.29 -21.15
CA THR A 22 -8.25 -5.76 -21.37
C THR A 22 -8.34 -7.28 -21.28
N PRO A 23 -9.50 -7.85 -20.89
CA PRO A 23 -9.70 -9.31 -20.73
C PRO A 23 -9.46 -10.14 -22.00
N ILE A 24 -9.47 -9.50 -23.16
CA ILE A 24 -9.45 -10.17 -24.47
C ILE A 24 -8.05 -10.68 -24.83
N ARG A 25 -6.98 -10.17 -24.20
CA ARG A 25 -5.57 -10.47 -24.54
C ARG A 25 -4.84 -11.38 -23.54
N LEU A 26 -5.49 -12.43 -23.04
CA LEU A 26 -4.77 -13.50 -22.30
C LEU A 26 -3.77 -14.29 -23.18
N GLN A 27 -3.86 -14.19 -24.51
CA GLN A 27 -2.97 -14.93 -25.42
C GLN A 27 -1.57 -14.33 -25.61
N ALA A 28 -1.30 -13.12 -25.09
CA ALA A 28 0.08 -12.68 -24.97
C ALA A 28 0.65 -13.31 -23.69
N GLY A 29 1.34 -14.44 -23.82
CA GLY A 29 2.20 -15.02 -22.77
C GLY A 29 3.29 -14.02 -22.40
N GLY A 30 2.90 -12.99 -21.66
CA GLY A 30 3.69 -11.80 -21.42
C GLY A 30 4.98 -12.19 -20.73
N HIS A 31 6.06 -11.48 -21.06
CA HIS A 31 7.35 -11.76 -20.46
C HIS A 31 7.34 -11.60 -18.92
N TRP A 32 6.30 -10.97 -18.37
CA TRP A 32 6.07 -10.73 -16.96
C TRP A 32 5.62 -11.96 -16.16
N PRO A 33 6.22 -12.23 -14.99
CA PRO A 33 5.75 -13.25 -14.07
C PRO A 33 4.31 -13.03 -13.60
N GLU A 34 3.62 -14.13 -13.31
CA GLU A 34 2.30 -14.11 -12.68
C GLU A 34 2.41 -13.97 -11.17
N GLY A 35 1.71 -12.99 -10.61
CA GLY A 35 1.53 -12.88 -9.17
C GLY A 35 0.36 -13.73 -8.67
N PRO A 36 0.37 -14.17 -7.40
CA PRO A 36 -0.78 -14.87 -6.84
C PRO A 36 -2.02 -13.98 -6.78
N ALA A 37 -3.20 -14.58 -6.92
CA ALA A 37 -4.45 -13.84 -6.73
C ALA A 37 -4.61 -13.43 -5.26
N SER A 38 -5.43 -12.40 -5.00
CA SER A 38 -5.86 -12.10 -3.64
C SER A 38 -6.48 -13.35 -3.01
N PRO A 39 -6.30 -13.59 -1.70
CA PRO A 39 -6.96 -14.70 -1.01
C PRO A 39 -8.45 -14.69 -1.28
N PHE A 40 -9.03 -15.88 -1.38
CA PHE A 40 -10.40 -16.14 -1.84
C PHE A 40 -10.73 -15.74 -3.27
N ALA A 41 -9.99 -14.85 -3.93
CA ALA A 41 -10.30 -14.49 -5.32
C ALA A 41 -10.24 -15.71 -6.23
N SER A 42 -9.21 -16.56 -6.09
CA SER A 42 -9.13 -17.82 -6.83
C SER A 42 -10.27 -18.77 -6.50
N THR A 43 -10.61 -18.94 -5.22
CA THR A 43 -11.70 -19.83 -4.77
C THR A 43 -13.07 -19.35 -5.26
N ALA A 44 -13.31 -18.04 -5.20
CA ALA A 44 -14.53 -17.40 -5.69
C ALA A 44 -14.65 -17.53 -7.22
N CYS A 45 -13.55 -17.28 -7.95
CA CYS A 45 -13.49 -17.50 -9.40
C CYS A 45 -13.76 -18.97 -9.75
N GLN A 46 -13.17 -19.93 -9.01
CA GLN A 46 -13.42 -21.36 -9.22
C GLN A 46 -14.87 -21.75 -8.92
N THR A 47 -15.49 -21.13 -7.91
CA THR A 47 -16.92 -21.34 -7.59
C THR A 47 -17.79 -20.90 -8.76
N LEU A 48 -17.52 -19.71 -9.32
CA LEU A 48 -18.22 -19.22 -10.51
C LEU A 48 -17.98 -20.11 -11.73
N VAL A 49 -16.73 -20.55 -11.98
CA VAL A 49 -16.38 -21.47 -13.06
C VAL A 49 -17.15 -22.78 -12.94
N LYS A 50 -17.26 -23.33 -11.72
CA LYS A 50 -18.04 -24.54 -11.44
C LYS A 50 -19.52 -24.34 -11.78
N ALA A 51 -20.10 -23.22 -11.36
CA ALA A 51 -21.50 -22.89 -11.65
C ALA A 51 -21.75 -22.69 -13.16
N CYS A 52 -20.81 -22.08 -13.89
CA CYS A 52 -20.91 -21.90 -15.34
C CYS A 52 -20.82 -23.23 -16.13
N ARG A 53 -20.14 -24.23 -15.57
CA ARG A 53 -19.95 -25.56 -16.19
C ARG A 53 -21.02 -26.57 -15.79
N ASP A 54 -21.93 -26.21 -14.89
CA ASP A 54 -22.92 -27.16 -14.36
C ASP A 54 -24.07 -27.42 -15.33
N VAL A 55 -23.92 -28.47 -16.13
CA VAL A 55 -24.90 -28.88 -17.15
C VAL A 55 -26.17 -29.48 -16.53
N GLU A 56 -26.09 -30.01 -15.30
CA GLU A 56 -27.21 -30.64 -14.61
C GLU A 56 -28.16 -29.61 -13.95
N GLY A 57 -27.74 -28.33 -13.89
CA GLY A 57 -28.53 -27.24 -13.32
C GLY A 57 -28.74 -27.33 -11.80
N GLN A 58 -27.89 -28.08 -11.10
CA GLN A 58 -27.92 -28.27 -9.65
C GLN A 58 -27.31 -27.10 -8.87
N GLN A 59 -26.45 -26.29 -9.51
CA GLN A 59 -25.82 -25.11 -8.93
C GLN A 59 -26.70 -23.88 -9.16
N SER A 60 -26.85 -23.08 -8.13
CA SER A 60 -27.46 -21.75 -8.20
C SER A 60 -26.65 -20.82 -9.13
N PRO A 61 -27.30 -19.87 -9.83
CA PRO A 61 -26.57 -18.78 -10.48
C PRO A 61 -25.68 -18.05 -9.47
N CYS A 62 -24.55 -17.55 -9.95
CA CYS A 62 -23.51 -16.97 -9.11
C CYS A 62 -23.19 -15.56 -9.59
N LEU A 63 -23.23 -14.60 -8.65
CA LEU A 63 -22.91 -13.20 -8.83
C LEU A 63 -21.60 -12.89 -8.09
N LEU A 64 -20.50 -12.79 -8.82
CA LEU A 64 -19.16 -12.52 -8.29
C LEU A 64 -18.78 -11.05 -8.47
N PHE A 65 -18.45 -10.37 -7.37
CA PHE A 65 -17.98 -8.99 -7.37
C PHE A 65 -16.52 -8.93 -6.94
N LEU A 66 -15.65 -8.51 -7.87
CA LEU A 66 -14.25 -8.19 -7.58
C LEU A 66 -14.16 -6.69 -7.30
N VAL A 67 -14.02 -6.31 -6.04
CA VAL A 67 -14.07 -4.92 -5.59
C VAL A 67 -12.66 -4.42 -5.26
N GLY A 68 -12.26 -3.28 -5.81
CA GLY A 68 -11.04 -2.60 -5.38
C GLY A 68 -10.51 -1.59 -6.39
N GLY A 69 -9.38 -0.95 -6.08
CA GLY A 69 -8.71 0.00 -6.98
C GLY A 69 -8.28 -0.57 -8.33
N ALA A 70 -7.91 0.31 -9.27
CA ALA A 70 -7.32 -0.07 -10.54
C ALA A 70 -5.98 -0.78 -10.33
N GLY A 71 -5.62 -1.72 -11.22
CA GLY A 71 -4.31 -2.38 -11.19
C GLY A 71 -4.18 -3.59 -10.26
N ASN A 72 -5.27 -4.06 -9.62
CA ASN A 72 -5.25 -5.24 -8.73
C ASN A 72 -5.55 -6.59 -9.43
N GLY A 73 -5.48 -6.65 -10.77
CA GLY A 73 -5.69 -7.91 -11.50
C GLY A 73 -7.15 -8.36 -11.68
N LYS A 74 -8.14 -7.49 -11.45
CA LYS A 74 -9.57 -7.84 -11.60
C LYS A 74 -9.94 -8.31 -13.02
N SER A 75 -9.51 -7.57 -14.04
CA SER A 75 -9.74 -7.91 -15.45
C SER A 75 -8.99 -9.18 -15.86
N TYR A 76 -7.79 -9.41 -15.29
CA TYR A 76 -7.02 -10.65 -15.49
C TYR A 76 -7.79 -11.88 -14.96
N LEU A 77 -8.29 -11.80 -13.72
CA LEU A 77 -9.10 -12.86 -13.13
C LEU A 77 -10.40 -13.10 -13.91
N SER A 78 -11.05 -12.03 -14.38
CA SER A 78 -12.28 -12.16 -15.16
C SER A 78 -12.05 -12.84 -16.50
N ALA A 79 -10.96 -12.48 -17.19
CA ALA A 79 -10.54 -13.15 -18.41
C ALA A 79 -10.27 -14.64 -18.18
N ARG A 80 -9.59 -14.96 -17.08
CA ARG A 80 -9.28 -16.34 -16.70
C ARG A 80 -10.55 -17.13 -16.37
N VAL A 81 -11.53 -16.53 -15.71
CA VAL A 81 -12.85 -17.15 -15.48
C VAL A 81 -13.55 -17.48 -16.79
N VAL A 82 -13.54 -16.58 -17.79
CA VAL A 82 -14.15 -16.84 -19.10
C VAL A 82 -13.47 -18.02 -19.79
N GLN A 83 -12.12 -18.02 -19.82
CA GLN A 83 -11.33 -19.09 -20.40
C GLN A 83 -11.57 -20.43 -19.67
N ASP A 84 -11.46 -20.42 -18.34
CA ASP A 84 -11.62 -21.60 -17.51
C ASP A 84 -13.08 -22.08 -17.53
N ALA A 85 -14.09 -21.22 -17.65
CA ALA A 85 -15.48 -21.65 -17.80
C ALA A 85 -15.75 -22.35 -19.14
N GLY A 86 -14.86 -22.19 -20.14
CA GLY A 86 -15.13 -22.61 -21.51
C GLY A 86 -16.28 -21.81 -22.12
N ALA A 87 -16.43 -20.54 -21.72
CA ALA A 87 -17.53 -19.70 -22.15
C ALA A 87 -17.23 -19.07 -23.52
N GLU A 88 -18.21 -19.09 -24.42
CA GLU A 88 -18.07 -18.58 -25.79
C GLU A 88 -18.73 -17.22 -25.90
N ARG A 89 -18.06 -16.25 -26.54
CA ARG A 89 -18.58 -14.89 -26.65
C ARG A 89 -19.85 -14.88 -27.49
N ILE A 90 -20.91 -14.27 -26.97
CA ILE A 90 -22.12 -13.99 -27.74
C ILE A 90 -21.82 -12.73 -28.56
N GLU A 91 -21.77 -12.87 -29.89
CA GLU A 91 -21.63 -11.72 -30.78
C GLU A 91 -22.94 -10.91 -30.76
N ASP A 92 -22.95 -9.82 -29.99
CA ASP A 92 -24.00 -8.83 -30.09
C ASP A 92 -23.85 -8.12 -31.46
N ASN A 93 -24.92 -8.10 -32.28
CA ASN A 93 -24.93 -7.59 -33.66
C ASN A 93 -24.55 -6.09 -33.83
N GLU A 94 -24.18 -5.40 -32.76
CA GLU A 94 -23.70 -4.02 -32.77
C GLU A 94 -22.18 -4.03 -32.91
N LYS A 95 -21.70 -3.81 -34.14
CA LYS A 95 -20.29 -3.54 -34.43
C LYS A 95 -19.84 -2.27 -33.71
N THR A 96 -19.35 -2.39 -32.49
CA THR A 96 -18.52 -1.35 -31.88
C THR A 96 -17.08 -1.84 -31.86
N ASP A 97 -16.32 -1.41 -32.89
CA ASP A 97 -14.86 -1.58 -33.05
C ASP A 97 -14.05 -0.78 -31.98
N GLY A 98 -14.60 -0.62 -30.78
CA GLY A 98 -13.98 0.13 -29.69
C GLY A 98 -13.23 -0.79 -28.73
N TYR A 99 -11.97 -0.47 -28.44
CA TYR A 99 -11.12 -1.12 -27.42
C TYR A 99 -11.69 -1.08 -25.99
N SER A 100 -12.90 -0.54 -25.77
CA SER A 100 -13.47 -0.20 -24.46
C SER A 100 -14.97 -0.53 -24.33
N GLN A 101 -15.41 -1.75 -24.65
CA GLN A 101 -16.76 -2.19 -24.27
C GLN A 101 -16.82 -2.43 -22.74
N ARG A 102 -17.83 -1.85 -22.08
CA ARG A 102 -18.07 -1.94 -20.63
C ARG A 102 -18.34 -3.38 -20.19
N SER A 103 -19.25 -4.05 -20.89
CA SER A 103 -19.77 -5.37 -20.56
C SER A 103 -19.72 -6.33 -21.76
N TYR A 104 -19.54 -7.62 -21.47
CA TYR A 104 -19.52 -8.68 -22.47
C TYR A 104 -20.45 -9.81 -22.03
N ASN A 105 -21.14 -10.44 -22.97
CA ASN A 105 -22.00 -11.60 -22.72
C ASN A 105 -21.33 -12.86 -23.29
N TYR A 106 -21.35 -13.94 -22.51
CA TYR A 106 -20.82 -15.23 -22.91
C TYR A 106 -21.84 -16.34 -22.68
N ALA A 107 -21.97 -17.25 -23.64
CA ALA A 107 -22.72 -18.48 -23.48
C ALA A 107 -21.87 -19.46 -22.66
N THR A 108 -22.45 -20.05 -21.61
CA THR A 108 -21.74 -21.04 -20.78
C THR A 108 -22.26 -22.46 -21.05
N PRO A 109 -21.46 -23.49 -20.73
CA PRO A 109 -21.91 -24.89 -20.83
C PRO A 109 -23.17 -25.22 -20.01
N SER A 110 -23.43 -24.50 -18.92
CA SER A 110 -24.66 -24.65 -18.11
C SER A 110 -25.93 -24.17 -18.82
N GLY A 111 -25.82 -23.56 -20.00
CA GLY A 111 -26.96 -23.00 -20.75
C GLY A 111 -27.45 -21.65 -20.23
N ARG A 112 -26.85 -21.12 -19.15
CA ARG A 112 -27.07 -19.75 -18.66
C ARG A 112 -26.09 -18.79 -19.36
N CYS A 113 -26.38 -17.49 -19.34
CA CYS A 113 -25.42 -16.49 -19.79
C CYS A 113 -24.47 -16.11 -18.65
N LEU A 114 -23.20 -15.87 -18.96
CA LEU A 114 -22.25 -15.18 -18.09
C LEU A 114 -22.06 -13.75 -18.60
N ARG A 115 -22.51 -12.78 -17.79
CA ARG A 115 -22.23 -11.36 -18.03
C ARG A 115 -20.91 -10.98 -17.34
N VAL A 116 -20.00 -10.39 -18.08
CA VAL A 116 -18.71 -9.88 -17.59
C VAL A 116 -18.72 -8.37 -17.66
N VAL A 117 -18.76 -7.69 -16.52
CA VAL A 117 -18.57 -6.24 -16.43
C VAL A 117 -17.09 -5.98 -16.19
N ASN A 118 -16.37 -5.56 -17.24
CA ASN A 118 -14.91 -5.43 -17.21
C ASN A 118 -14.43 -4.22 -16.40
N ASP A 119 -15.15 -3.10 -16.50
CA ASP A 119 -14.90 -1.93 -15.66
C ASP A 119 -16.21 -1.19 -15.43
N ALA A 120 -16.72 -1.24 -14.19
CA ALA A 120 -17.93 -0.54 -13.80
C ALA A 120 -17.83 1.00 -13.90
N THR A 121 -16.64 1.57 -14.12
CA THR A 121 -16.46 3.03 -14.34
C THR A 121 -16.78 3.49 -15.76
N ILE A 122 -16.77 2.59 -16.76
CA ILE A 122 -17.06 2.95 -18.15
C ILE A 122 -18.58 3.07 -18.30
N PRO A 123 -19.15 4.23 -18.61
CA PRO A 123 -20.61 4.37 -18.70
C PRO A 123 -21.18 3.45 -19.80
N ALA A 124 -22.40 2.95 -19.60
CA ALA A 124 -23.12 2.24 -20.65
C ALA A 124 -23.36 3.16 -21.87
N GLU A 125 -23.45 2.58 -23.07
CA GLU A 125 -23.69 3.36 -24.31
C GLU A 125 -25.04 4.11 -24.28
N ARG A 126 -25.96 3.69 -23.41
CA ARG A 126 -27.18 4.42 -23.08
C ARG A 126 -26.90 5.31 -21.87
N ILE A 127 -27.30 6.58 -21.95
CA ILE A 127 -27.18 7.58 -20.89
C ILE A 127 -28.19 7.26 -19.76
N SER A 128 -28.18 6.06 -19.20
CA SER A 128 -28.82 5.76 -17.93
C SER A 128 -27.88 6.13 -16.79
N LYS A 129 -28.49 6.37 -15.62
CA LYS A 129 -27.83 6.68 -14.36
C LYS A 129 -28.04 5.45 -13.49
N GLY A 130 -26.97 4.77 -13.08
CA GLY A 130 -27.03 3.53 -12.30
C GLY A 130 -26.64 2.27 -13.08
N ASP A 131 -25.59 2.33 -13.90
CA ASP A 131 -25.24 1.26 -14.84
C ASP A 131 -24.90 -0.07 -14.15
N LEU A 132 -24.25 -0.02 -12.98
CA LEU A 132 -23.94 -1.26 -12.24
C LEU A 132 -25.21 -1.90 -11.67
N ILE A 133 -26.17 -1.09 -11.21
CA ILE A 133 -27.47 -1.57 -10.74
C ILE A 133 -28.23 -2.23 -11.89
N GLU A 134 -28.20 -1.65 -13.10
CA GLU A 134 -28.79 -2.27 -14.30
C GLU A 134 -28.11 -3.58 -14.69
N ASP A 135 -26.77 -3.65 -14.63
CA ASP A 135 -25.99 -4.87 -14.87
C ASP A 135 -26.39 -6.00 -13.91
N ILE A 136 -26.59 -5.69 -12.62
CA ILE A 136 -27.02 -6.64 -11.60
C ILE A 136 -28.48 -7.07 -11.84
N THR A 137 -29.37 -6.11 -12.09
CA THR A 137 -30.79 -6.39 -12.36
C THR A 137 -30.95 -7.32 -13.56
N PHE A 138 -30.23 -7.07 -14.66
CA PHE A 138 -30.25 -7.92 -15.84
C PHE A 138 -29.80 -9.36 -15.54
N ALA A 139 -28.77 -9.53 -14.72
CA ALA A 139 -28.29 -10.85 -14.33
C ALA A 139 -29.33 -11.61 -13.49
N ILE A 140 -29.97 -10.92 -12.53
CA ILE A 140 -30.99 -11.52 -11.66
C ILE A 140 -32.25 -11.88 -12.46
N GLU A 141 -32.79 -10.96 -13.26
CA GLU A 141 -34.00 -11.18 -14.06
C GLU A 141 -33.83 -12.32 -15.08
N GLY A 142 -32.63 -12.44 -15.66
CA GLY A 142 -32.31 -13.51 -16.60
C GLY A 142 -31.91 -14.84 -15.97
N GLY A 143 -31.78 -14.91 -14.63
CA GLY A 143 -31.25 -16.11 -13.96
C GLY A 143 -29.82 -16.46 -14.36
N ASN A 144 -29.03 -15.44 -14.68
CA ASN A 144 -27.71 -15.53 -15.29
C ASN A 144 -26.57 -15.41 -14.27
N HIS A 145 -25.38 -15.81 -14.69
CA HIS A 145 -24.16 -15.59 -13.93
C HIS A 145 -23.61 -14.17 -14.18
N LEU A 146 -22.95 -13.61 -13.18
CA LEU A 146 -22.32 -12.29 -13.28
C LEU A 146 -20.90 -12.35 -12.70
N ILE A 147 -19.96 -11.73 -13.40
CA ILE A 147 -18.70 -11.28 -12.80
C ILE A 147 -18.52 -9.79 -13.05
N ALA A 148 -18.37 -9.02 -11.98
CA ALA A 148 -18.25 -7.58 -12.05
C ALA A 148 -16.96 -7.08 -11.43
N CYS A 149 -16.15 -6.38 -12.23
CA CYS A 149 -14.97 -5.65 -11.79
C CYS A 149 -15.38 -4.25 -11.34
N VAL A 150 -15.46 -4.05 -10.02
CA VAL A 150 -16.01 -2.84 -9.42
C VAL A 150 -14.90 -1.99 -8.79
N ASN A 151 -14.80 -0.73 -9.25
CA ASN A 151 -13.95 0.26 -8.60
C ASN A 151 -14.76 0.98 -7.49
N ARG A 152 -14.19 1.10 -6.28
CA ARG A 152 -14.89 1.71 -5.11
C ARG A 152 -15.44 3.11 -5.37
N GLY A 153 -14.77 3.90 -6.22
CA GLY A 153 -15.20 5.26 -6.56
C GLY A 153 -16.56 5.33 -7.26
N VAL A 154 -16.95 4.28 -7.99
CA VAL A 154 -18.23 4.20 -8.72
C VAL A 154 -19.41 4.02 -7.75
N LEU A 155 -19.21 3.23 -6.70
CA LEU A 155 -20.25 2.89 -5.73
C LEU A 155 -20.88 4.12 -5.07
N LEU A 156 -20.10 5.18 -4.82
CA LEU A 156 -20.62 6.45 -4.29
C LEU A 156 -21.58 7.15 -5.26
N GLY A 157 -21.26 7.11 -6.56
CA GLY A 157 -22.11 7.68 -7.60
C GLY A 157 -23.42 6.92 -7.69
N GLU A 158 -23.33 5.60 -7.82
CA GLU A 158 -24.47 4.67 -7.90
C GLU A 158 -25.45 4.84 -6.72
N LEU A 159 -24.93 4.90 -5.47
CA LEU A 159 -25.77 5.05 -4.28
C LEU A 159 -26.42 6.44 -4.15
N ARG A 160 -25.75 7.49 -4.64
CA ARG A 160 -26.31 8.85 -4.62
C ARG A 160 -27.46 9.01 -5.61
N GLU A 161 -27.43 8.30 -6.73
CA GLU A 161 -28.47 8.39 -7.74
C GLU A 161 -29.81 7.78 -7.30
N PHE A 162 -29.75 6.83 -6.35
CA PHE A 162 -30.92 6.23 -5.72
C PHE A 162 -31.31 6.87 -4.37
N SER A 163 -30.51 7.81 -3.87
CA SER A 163 -30.82 8.58 -2.66
C SER A 163 -32.05 9.48 -2.89
N GLY A 164 -33.23 9.01 -2.51
CA GLY A 164 -34.50 9.75 -2.63
C GLY A 164 -35.53 9.15 -3.59
N ARG A 165 -35.27 7.97 -4.19
CA ARG A 165 -36.25 7.17 -4.94
C ARG A 165 -36.50 5.85 -4.21
N GLU A 166 -37.76 5.47 -4.00
CA GLU A 166 -38.09 4.11 -3.54
C GLU A 166 -37.77 3.12 -4.67
N ALA A 167 -36.63 2.43 -4.58
CA ALA A 167 -36.37 1.29 -5.44
C ALA A 167 -37.39 0.17 -5.12
N ARG A 168 -37.95 -0.47 -6.15
CA ARG A 168 -38.91 -1.58 -6.01
C ARG A 168 -38.46 -2.80 -6.83
N GLY A 169 -38.86 -3.99 -6.40
CA GLY A 169 -38.56 -5.25 -7.10
C GLY A 169 -37.05 -5.53 -7.17
N VAL A 170 -36.59 -6.08 -8.30
CA VAL A 170 -35.18 -6.47 -8.51
C VAL A 170 -34.21 -5.29 -8.38
N ASN A 171 -34.62 -4.08 -8.77
CA ASN A 171 -33.79 -2.88 -8.61
C ASN A 171 -33.50 -2.55 -7.13
N ALA A 172 -34.41 -2.86 -6.22
CA ALA A 172 -34.16 -2.70 -4.78
C ALA A 172 -33.11 -3.68 -4.28
N VAL A 173 -33.11 -4.91 -4.81
CA VAL A 173 -32.10 -5.94 -4.53
C VAL A 173 -30.74 -5.53 -5.08
N ALA A 174 -30.67 -5.07 -6.33
CA ALA A 174 -29.43 -4.59 -6.94
C ALA A 174 -28.85 -3.38 -6.19
N HIS A 175 -29.70 -2.44 -5.76
CA HIS A 175 -29.30 -1.32 -4.90
C HIS A 175 -28.79 -1.79 -3.54
N ARG A 176 -29.41 -2.82 -2.94
CA ARG A 176 -28.96 -3.43 -1.69
C ARG A 176 -27.60 -4.10 -1.85
N ILE A 177 -27.39 -4.88 -2.90
CA ILE A 177 -26.08 -5.47 -3.22
C ILE A 177 -25.04 -4.36 -3.37
N THR A 178 -25.32 -3.31 -4.13
CA THR A 178 -24.41 -2.16 -4.31
C THR A 178 -24.07 -1.47 -2.98
N SER A 179 -25.04 -1.40 -2.05
CA SER A 179 -24.82 -0.88 -0.70
C SER A 179 -23.90 -1.79 0.13
N LEU A 180 -24.04 -3.12 0.00
CA LEU A 180 -23.14 -4.11 0.62
C LEU A 180 -21.71 -3.98 0.08
N LEU A 181 -21.55 -3.73 -1.22
CA LEU A 181 -20.23 -3.48 -1.82
C LEU A 181 -19.56 -2.21 -1.25
N PHE A 182 -20.34 -1.20 -0.84
CA PHE A 182 -19.84 0.13 -0.46
C PHE A 182 -19.48 0.31 1.01
N GLN A 183 -20.32 -0.14 1.95
CA GLN A 183 -20.20 0.28 3.36
C GLN A 183 -19.62 -0.76 4.31
N ALA A 184 -18.45 -0.42 4.86
CA ALA A 184 -18.07 -0.74 6.23
C ALA A 184 -19.06 -0.09 7.22
N GLY A 185 -19.79 -0.90 8.00
CA GLY A 185 -20.31 -0.48 9.32
C GLY A 185 -21.79 -0.13 9.51
N THR A 186 -22.67 -0.10 8.51
CA THR A 186 -24.11 0.15 8.75
C THR A 186 -24.89 -1.17 8.81
N THR A 187 -25.45 -1.45 9.98
CA THR A 187 -26.23 -2.63 10.37
C THR A 187 -27.74 -2.43 10.20
N GLN A 188 -28.20 -1.36 9.55
CA GLN A 188 -29.62 -1.19 9.30
C GLN A 188 -30.00 -1.89 7.99
N GLU A 189 -30.72 -2.99 8.16
CA GLU A 189 -31.31 -3.83 7.12
C GLU A 189 -32.72 -3.31 6.82
N PRO A 190 -32.93 -2.53 5.75
CA PRO A 190 -34.26 -2.46 5.18
C PRO A 190 -34.55 -3.82 4.54
N GLU A 191 -35.59 -4.50 5.02
CA GLU A 191 -36.17 -5.66 4.33
C GLU A 191 -36.53 -5.25 2.90
N VAL A 192 -36.10 -6.04 1.91
CA VAL A 192 -36.53 -5.86 0.52
C VAL A 192 -37.76 -6.73 0.33
N GLU A 193 -38.90 -6.11 0.02
CA GLU A 193 -40.17 -6.83 -0.15
C GLU A 193 -40.02 -7.93 -1.21
N GLY A 194 -40.29 -9.18 -0.80
CA GLY A 194 -40.24 -10.34 -1.69
C GLY A 194 -38.87 -10.96 -1.94
N TRP A 195 -37.85 -10.58 -1.19
CA TRP A 195 -36.51 -11.15 -1.29
C TRP A 195 -35.92 -11.38 0.09
N SER A 196 -35.30 -12.54 0.30
CA SER A 196 -34.49 -12.78 1.49
C SER A 196 -33.01 -12.80 1.13
N ILE A 197 -32.21 -12.11 1.94
CA ILE A 197 -30.74 -12.12 1.85
C ILE A 197 -30.26 -12.80 3.13
N HIS A 198 -29.72 -14.01 2.99
CA HIS A 198 -29.18 -14.79 4.09
C HIS A 198 -27.65 -14.83 4.01
N GLY A 199 -26.98 -14.46 5.09
CA GLY A 199 -25.53 -14.52 5.18
C GLY A 199 -25.04 -13.75 6.40
N GLU A 200 -24.01 -14.27 7.07
CA GLU A 200 -23.39 -13.56 8.17
C GLU A 200 -22.31 -12.63 7.62
N ARG A 201 -22.51 -11.33 7.86
CA ARG A 201 -21.45 -10.35 7.70
C ARG A 201 -20.37 -10.63 8.73
N GLN A 202 -19.18 -11.01 8.28
CA GLN A 202 -18.05 -11.20 9.18
C GLN A 202 -17.29 -9.88 9.32
N LEU A 203 -17.37 -9.31 10.52
CA LEU A 203 -16.46 -8.24 10.95
C LEU A 203 -15.02 -8.76 10.77
N ALA A 204 -14.20 -8.04 10.00
CA ALA A 204 -12.79 -8.36 9.70
C ALA A 204 -12.51 -9.43 8.61
N SER A 205 -13.38 -9.57 7.60
CA SER A 205 -13.12 -10.43 6.43
C SER A 205 -12.79 -9.62 5.16
N ASP A 206 -11.93 -10.18 4.29
CA ASP A 206 -11.58 -9.61 2.97
C ASP A 206 -12.48 -10.14 1.84
N HIS A 207 -13.54 -10.87 2.22
CA HIS A 207 -14.58 -11.38 1.34
C HIS A 207 -15.90 -11.46 2.10
N ASP A 208 -17.01 -11.34 1.38
CA ASP A 208 -18.33 -11.62 1.91
C ASP A 208 -19.05 -12.62 1.00
N ALA A 209 -19.87 -13.49 1.58
CA ALA A 209 -20.73 -14.41 0.84
C ALA A 209 -22.16 -14.34 1.37
N TYR A 210 -23.12 -14.21 0.47
CA TYR A 210 -24.54 -14.12 0.76
C TYR A 210 -25.32 -15.06 -0.16
N SER A 211 -26.39 -15.67 0.35
CA SER A 211 -27.44 -16.31 -0.44
C SER A 211 -28.58 -15.32 -0.62
N LEU A 212 -29.05 -15.19 -1.85
CA LEU A 212 -30.22 -14.38 -2.20
C LEU A 212 -31.32 -15.30 -2.72
N THR A 213 -32.50 -15.29 -2.10
CA THR A 213 -33.64 -16.11 -2.51
C THR A 213 -34.78 -15.21 -2.99
N SER A 214 -35.30 -15.47 -4.19
CA SER A 214 -36.46 -14.79 -4.76
C SER A 214 -37.79 -15.34 -4.22
N ILE A 215 -38.89 -14.59 -4.35
CA ILE A 215 -40.26 -15.08 -4.11
C ILE A 215 -40.55 -16.40 -4.84
N ASP A 216 -40.01 -16.55 -6.06
CA ASP A 216 -40.25 -17.72 -6.91
C ASP A 216 -39.36 -18.92 -6.53
N GLY A 217 -38.56 -18.80 -5.46
CA GLY A 217 -37.68 -19.84 -4.94
C GLY A 217 -36.36 -19.97 -5.68
N MET A 218 -36.00 -19.01 -6.54
CA MET A 218 -34.70 -18.99 -7.21
C MET A 218 -33.63 -18.47 -6.24
N GLU A 219 -32.59 -19.27 -6.02
CA GLU A 219 -31.46 -18.91 -5.16
C GLU A 219 -30.28 -18.41 -5.99
N PHE A 220 -29.56 -17.40 -5.50
CA PHE A 220 -28.33 -16.87 -6.10
C PHE A 220 -27.22 -16.85 -5.06
N ASP A 221 -26.03 -17.32 -5.46
CA ASP A 221 -24.81 -17.17 -4.68
C ASP A 221 -24.17 -15.81 -4.97
N VAL A 222 -24.16 -14.91 -4.00
CA VAL A 222 -23.52 -13.59 -4.09
C VAL A 222 -22.17 -13.64 -3.38
N ILE A 223 -21.08 -13.46 -4.11
CA ILE A 223 -19.72 -13.50 -3.57
C ILE A 223 -19.04 -12.15 -3.83
N VAL A 224 -18.51 -11.53 -2.78
CA VAL A 224 -17.78 -10.27 -2.85
C VAL A 224 -16.34 -10.53 -2.41
N VAL A 225 -15.37 -10.09 -3.22
CA VAL A 225 -13.94 -10.21 -2.89
C VAL A 225 -13.31 -8.82 -2.95
N TYR A 226 -12.72 -8.37 -1.84
CA TYR A 226 -12.04 -7.09 -1.74
C TYR A 226 -10.55 -7.24 -2.10
N MET A 227 -10.25 -6.93 -3.36
CA MET A 227 -8.92 -7.07 -3.96
C MET A 227 -7.89 -6.03 -3.48
N ASP A 228 -8.32 -5.03 -2.70
CA ASP A 228 -7.49 -3.92 -2.21
C ASP A 228 -7.33 -3.88 -0.68
N HIS A 229 -7.92 -4.84 0.04
CA HIS A 229 -7.85 -4.92 1.50
C HIS A 229 -6.51 -5.46 1.99
N LEU A 230 -5.93 -6.41 1.26
CA LEU A 230 -4.68 -7.06 1.61
C LEU A 230 -3.50 -6.45 0.86
N SER A 231 -2.36 -6.39 1.54
CA SER A 231 -1.10 -6.01 0.93
C SER A 231 -0.47 -7.21 0.22
N LEU A 232 0.01 -6.98 -1.00
CA LEU A 232 0.83 -7.95 -1.75
C LEU A 232 2.26 -8.10 -1.17
N LEU A 233 2.59 -7.27 -0.18
CA LEU A 233 3.90 -7.21 0.49
C LEU A 233 3.87 -7.87 1.88
N GLU A 234 2.79 -8.59 2.17
CA GLU A 234 2.64 -9.49 3.31
C GLU A 234 2.39 -10.91 2.78
N PRO A 235 2.65 -11.97 3.58
CA PRO A 235 2.29 -13.32 3.20
C PRO A 235 0.77 -13.43 3.07
N LEU A 236 0.34 -14.15 2.04
CA LEU A 236 -1.08 -14.43 1.84
C LEU A 236 -1.58 -15.26 3.02
N PRO A 237 -2.67 -14.86 3.68
CA PRO A 237 -3.25 -15.63 4.75
C PRO A 237 -3.73 -16.99 4.23
N ILE A 238 -3.57 -18.02 5.06
CA ILE A 238 -3.98 -19.39 4.73
C ILE A 238 -5.50 -19.48 4.84
N VAL A 239 -6.13 -19.96 3.78
CA VAL A 239 -7.56 -20.27 3.75
C VAL A 239 -7.73 -21.67 4.33
N ASP A 240 -8.20 -21.78 5.58
CA ASP A 240 -8.53 -23.09 6.14
C ASP A 240 -9.78 -23.64 5.43
N SER A 241 -9.57 -24.62 4.56
CA SER A 241 -10.61 -25.25 3.74
C SER A 241 -11.31 -26.40 4.47
N ALA A 242 -11.22 -26.46 5.81
CA ALA A 242 -11.93 -27.46 6.60
C ALA A 242 -13.44 -27.36 6.32
N GLN A 243 -13.93 -28.42 5.66
CA GLN A 243 -15.27 -28.62 5.12
C GLN A 243 -16.37 -28.47 6.17
N THR A 244 -17.43 -27.72 5.86
CA THR A 244 -18.79 -28.09 6.27
C THR A 244 -19.83 -27.59 5.26
N ASN A 245 -20.66 -28.51 4.79
CA ASN A 245 -21.88 -28.22 4.04
C ASN A 245 -22.85 -27.47 4.98
N ASN A 246 -23.42 -26.35 4.51
CA ASN A 246 -24.59 -25.64 5.06
C ASN A 246 -24.47 -24.70 6.27
N GLU A 247 -23.29 -24.36 6.78
CA GLU A 247 -23.16 -23.22 7.71
C GLU A 247 -22.21 -22.17 7.12
N ALA A 248 -22.53 -20.89 7.32
CA ALA A 248 -21.82 -19.75 6.76
C ALA A 248 -20.31 -19.96 6.90
N ARG A 249 -19.62 -19.97 5.76
CA ARG A 249 -18.21 -20.33 5.62
C ARG A 249 -17.36 -19.39 6.50
N HIS A 250 -16.92 -19.89 7.65
CA HIS A 250 -16.01 -19.18 8.55
C HIS A 250 -14.58 -19.46 8.11
N ILE A 251 -13.89 -18.45 7.57
CA ILE A 251 -12.47 -18.59 7.27
C ILE A 251 -11.75 -17.40 7.89
N ALA A 252 -11.23 -17.62 9.10
CA ALA A 252 -10.41 -16.67 9.81
C ALA A 252 -9.07 -16.55 9.07
N LEU A 253 -8.74 -15.33 8.62
CA LEU A 253 -7.44 -15.06 8.03
C LEU A 253 -6.41 -14.88 9.16
N VAL A 254 -5.61 -15.91 9.40
CA VAL A 254 -4.46 -15.80 10.30
C VAL A 254 -3.25 -15.36 9.47
N HIS A 255 -2.78 -14.13 9.71
CA HIS A 255 -1.46 -13.72 9.23
C HIS A 255 -0.39 -14.34 10.14
N GLU A 256 0.34 -15.34 9.64
CA GLU A 256 1.42 -16.04 10.37
C GLU A 256 2.79 -15.34 10.26
N GLY A 257 2.85 -14.14 9.67
CA GLY A 257 4.11 -13.39 9.48
C GLY A 257 4.74 -12.82 10.76
N GLY A 258 6.09 -12.79 10.77
CA GLY A 258 6.94 -12.19 11.81
C GLY A 258 6.72 -10.69 12.01
N ALA A 259 7.22 -10.14 13.13
CA ALA A 259 6.98 -8.75 13.52
C ALA A 259 8.09 -7.82 13.08
N GLY A 260 7.74 -6.66 12.51
CA GLY A 260 8.78 -5.73 12.04
C GLY A 260 9.52 -6.36 10.86
N PHE A 261 10.85 -6.41 10.93
CA PHE A 261 11.70 -6.68 9.75
C PHE A 261 12.16 -8.14 9.64
N ASP A 262 11.48 -9.09 10.28
CA ASP A 262 11.69 -10.52 10.03
C ASP A 262 11.25 -10.91 8.61
N ARG A 263 11.83 -11.98 8.04
CA ARG A 263 11.45 -12.53 6.72
C ARG A 263 9.94 -12.77 6.67
N ARG A 264 9.29 -12.32 5.60
CA ARG A 264 7.82 -12.29 5.53
C ARG A 264 7.21 -13.23 4.50
N ASP A 265 8.01 -13.75 3.55
CA ASP A 265 7.52 -14.56 2.43
C ASP A 265 6.37 -13.84 1.70
N ALA A 266 6.64 -12.61 1.27
CA ALA A 266 5.65 -11.72 0.69
C ALA A 266 5.08 -12.29 -0.63
N ALA A 267 3.79 -12.06 -0.89
CA ALA A 267 3.12 -12.55 -2.10
C ALA A 267 3.82 -12.10 -3.40
N PHE A 268 4.39 -10.89 -3.40
CA PHE A 268 5.11 -10.30 -4.52
C PHE A 268 6.60 -10.68 -4.62
N GLU A 269 7.16 -11.38 -3.63
CA GLU A 269 8.59 -11.74 -3.59
C GLU A 269 8.97 -12.61 -4.80
N LYS A 270 8.31 -13.75 -4.97
CA LYS A 270 8.58 -14.67 -6.08
C LYS A 270 8.42 -13.99 -7.46
N PRO A 271 7.32 -13.27 -7.75
CA PRO A 271 7.17 -12.55 -9.02
C PRO A 271 8.29 -11.52 -9.27
N LEU A 272 8.76 -10.81 -8.26
CA LEU A 272 9.86 -9.85 -8.41
C LEU A 272 11.20 -10.55 -8.71
N ARG A 273 11.47 -11.67 -8.05
CA ARG A 273 12.69 -12.46 -8.30
C ARG A 273 12.69 -13.04 -9.72
N GLU A 274 11.60 -13.68 -10.14
CA GLU A 274 11.45 -14.26 -11.48
C GLU A 274 11.59 -13.20 -12.58
N LEU A 275 11.12 -11.97 -12.32
CA LEU A 275 11.27 -10.83 -13.22
C LEU A 275 12.76 -10.52 -13.45
N ALA A 276 13.53 -10.43 -12.36
CA ALA A 276 14.95 -10.11 -12.42
C ALA A 276 15.79 -11.24 -13.04
N GLU A 277 15.49 -12.49 -12.69
CA GLU A 277 16.12 -13.70 -13.27
C GLU A 277 15.90 -13.73 -14.78
N LYS A 278 14.67 -13.59 -15.23
CA LYS A 278 14.34 -13.56 -16.66
C LYS A 278 14.99 -12.39 -17.39
N PHE A 279 15.05 -11.21 -16.74
CA PHE A 279 15.73 -10.06 -17.29
C PHE A 279 17.23 -10.31 -17.48
N LEU A 280 17.89 -11.02 -16.55
CA LEU A 280 19.29 -11.44 -16.72
C LEU A 280 19.44 -12.45 -17.85
N GLU A 281 18.59 -13.48 -17.89
CA GLU A 281 18.62 -14.54 -18.90
C GLU A 281 18.50 -14.01 -20.32
N GLU A 282 17.58 -13.07 -20.56
CA GLU A 282 17.32 -12.53 -21.91
C GLU A 282 18.41 -11.55 -22.40
N ASN A 283 19.17 -10.92 -21.50
CA ASN A 283 20.30 -10.05 -21.88
C ASN A 283 21.57 -10.85 -22.21
N GLY A 284 21.77 -12.04 -21.60
CA GLY A 284 22.99 -12.81 -21.75
C GLY A 284 24.23 -12.08 -21.22
N ASP A 285 25.33 -12.11 -21.98
CA ASP A 285 26.62 -11.51 -21.58
C ASP A 285 26.88 -10.10 -22.17
N ASP A 286 26.05 -9.63 -23.11
CA ASP A 286 26.32 -8.40 -23.89
C ASP A 286 25.73 -7.14 -23.22
N TRP A 287 26.24 -6.80 -22.04
CA TRP A 287 25.79 -5.64 -21.27
C TRP A 287 26.49 -4.34 -21.72
N PRO A 288 25.76 -3.22 -21.92
CA PRO A 288 26.35 -1.93 -22.32
C PRO A 288 27.50 -1.47 -21.42
N GLY A 289 27.35 -1.60 -20.10
CA GLY A 289 28.36 -1.26 -19.11
C GLY A 289 29.39 -2.37 -18.87
N GLY A 290 29.22 -3.56 -19.43
CA GLY A 290 29.97 -4.77 -19.07
C GLY A 290 29.81 -5.10 -17.57
N ASP A 291 30.92 -5.27 -16.87
CA ASP A 291 30.92 -5.54 -15.42
C ASP A 291 30.56 -4.32 -14.57
N LEU A 292 30.67 -3.10 -15.13
CA LEU A 292 30.30 -1.85 -14.47
C LEU A 292 28.86 -1.42 -14.80
N ASP A 293 28.08 -2.27 -15.45
CA ASP A 293 26.70 -1.95 -15.83
C ASP A 293 25.80 -1.86 -14.58
N PRO A 294 25.22 -0.68 -14.28
CA PRO A 294 24.38 -0.51 -13.10
C PRO A 294 23.04 -1.26 -13.20
N VAL A 295 22.52 -1.48 -14.42
CA VAL A 295 21.28 -2.23 -14.66
C VAL A 295 21.53 -3.71 -14.44
N ARG A 296 22.66 -4.25 -14.92
CA ARG A 296 23.09 -5.62 -14.60
C ARG A 296 23.18 -5.82 -13.11
N ALA A 297 23.87 -4.91 -12.41
CA ALA A 297 24.02 -4.97 -10.97
C ALA A 297 22.67 -4.86 -10.23
N ASN A 298 21.67 -4.15 -10.78
CA ASN A 298 20.33 -4.07 -10.19
C ASN A 298 19.59 -5.40 -10.35
N ALA A 299 19.64 -5.98 -11.56
CA ALA A 299 19.01 -7.26 -11.85
C ALA A 299 19.63 -8.40 -11.02
N SER A 300 20.96 -8.46 -10.89
CA SER A 300 21.63 -9.44 -10.01
C SER A 300 21.31 -9.23 -8.52
N MET A 301 21.09 -7.99 -8.09
CA MET A 301 20.65 -7.71 -6.72
C MET A 301 19.20 -8.17 -6.50
N LEU A 302 18.31 -7.95 -7.47
CA LEU A 302 16.89 -8.32 -7.41
C LEU A 302 16.61 -9.79 -7.77
N SER A 303 17.62 -10.55 -8.19
CA SER A 303 17.52 -12.02 -8.27
C SER A 303 17.89 -12.71 -6.94
N ASN A 304 18.44 -11.97 -5.98
CA ASN A 304 18.79 -12.51 -4.66
C ASN A 304 17.55 -12.54 -3.75
N GLU A 305 17.16 -13.74 -3.30
CA GLU A 305 15.98 -13.95 -2.46
C GLU A 305 15.94 -13.06 -1.20
N GLU A 306 17.05 -12.94 -0.47
CA GLU A 306 17.09 -12.15 0.77
C GLU A 306 16.91 -10.65 0.49
N VAL A 307 17.41 -10.18 -0.65
CA VAL A 307 17.26 -8.78 -1.05
C VAL A 307 15.89 -8.49 -1.61
N VAL A 308 15.24 -9.45 -2.29
CA VAL A 308 13.86 -9.31 -2.74
C VAL A 308 12.90 -9.24 -1.55
N ASP A 309 13.05 -10.10 -0.54
CA ASP A 309 12.30 -9.98 0.73
C ASP A 309 12.53 -8.60 1.37
N ALA A 310 13.78 -8.13 1.40
CA ALA A 310 14.16 -6.83 1.94
C ALA A 310 13.54 -5.64 1.15
N TRP A 311 13.47 -5.76 -0.18
CA TRP A 311 12.79 -4.81 -1.06
C TRP A 311 11.29 -4.79 -0.74
N CYS A 312 10.65 -5.95 -0.61
CA CYS A 312 9.24 -6.06 -0.25
C CYS A 312 8.95 -5.45 1.13
N ARG A 313 9.83 -5.67 2.11
CA ARG A 313 9.72 -5.03 3.44
C ARG A 313 9.83 -3.50 3.35
N SER A 314 10.74 -2.99 2.53
CA SER A 314 10.90 -1.54 2.30
C SER A 314 9.66 -0.94 1.61
N ALA A 315 9.11 -1.63 0.61
CA ALA A 315 7.88 -1.23 -0.04
C ALA A 315 6.67 -1.30 0.92
N ARG A 316 6.63 -2.26 1.85
CA ARG A 316 5.56 -2.36 2.84
C ARG A 316 5.61 -1.22 3.85
N SER A 317 6.81 -0.81 4.25
CA SER A 317 7.00 0.41 5.02
C SER A 317 6.47 1.64 4.30
N ALA A 318 6.68 1.73 2.98
CA ALA A 318 6.15 2.81 2.17
C ALA A 318 4.62 2.80 2.09
N GLU A 319 3.96 1.64 1.92
CA GLU A 319 2.49 1.53 2.01
C GLU A 319 1.96 2.06 3.35
N ILE A 320 2.64 1.73 4.45
CA ILE A 320 2.27 2.16 5.80
C ILE A 320 2.41 3.68 5.96
N ILE A 321 3.53 4.26 5.50
CA ILE A 321 3.77 5.70 5.55
C ILE A 321 2.78 6.45 4.65
N GLY A 322 2.52 5.93 3.44
CA GLY A 322 1.59 6.50 2.47
C GLY A 322 0.12 6.35 2.87
N GLY A 323 -0.22 5.33 3.66
CA GLY A 323 -1.58 5.07 4.13
C GLY A 323 -2.48 4.36 3.12
N PHE A 324 -1.90 3.65 2.14
CA PHE A 324 -2.60 2.88 1.13
C PHE A 324 -1.80 1.63 0.72
N ASN A 325 -2.51 0.59 0.25
CA ASN A 325 -1.87 -0.61 -0.28
C ASN A 325 -1.51 -0.39 -1.76
N PHE A 326 -0.34 -0.88 -2.17
CA PHE A 326 0.14 -0.86 -3.54
C PHE A 326 -0.56 -1.94 -4.36
N SER A 327 -0.99 -1.55 -5.56
CA SER A 327 -1.53 -2.49 -6.55
C SER A 327 -0.41 -3.24 -7.28
N TYR A 328 -0.74 -4.32 -7.98
CA TYR A 328 0.23 -4.97 -8.90
C TYR A 328 0.81 -3.99 -9.90
N ARG A 329 0.00 -3.04 -10.39
CA ARG A 329 0.47 -1.98 -11.28
C ARG A 329 1.55 -1.12 -10.62
N ASP A 330 1.34 -0.72 -9.37
CA ASP A 330 2.30 0.11 -8.64
C ASP A 330 3.60 -0.67 -8.38
N LEU A 331 3.48 -1.93 -7.95
CA LEU A 331 4.63 -2.79 -7.69
C LEU A 331 5.43 -3.12 -8.95
N TRP A 332 4.78 -3.38 -10.09
CA TRP A 332 5.48 -3.57 -11.36
C TRP A 332 6.15 -2.29 -11.86
N GLY A 333 5.51 -1.13 -11.68
CA GLY A 333 6.11 0.17 -11.98
C GLY A 333 7.37 0.43 -11.13
N LEU A 334 7.29 0.14 -9.82
CA LEU A 334 8.42 0.23 -8.89
C LEU A 334 9.53 -0.78 -9.22
N ALA A 335 9.18 -2.01 -9.62
CA ALA A 335 10.14 -3.03 -10.02
C ALA A 335 10.89 -2.65 -11.30
N ALA A 336 10.17 -2.16 -12.32
CA ALA A 336 10.79 -1.64 -13.54
C ALA A 336 11.70 -0.45 -13.22
N LEU A 337 11.25 0.47 -12.37
CA LEU A 337 12.06 1.60 -11.91
C LEU A 337 13.32 1.14 -11.15
N ALA A 338 13.19 0.14 -10.29
CA ALA A 338 14.30 -0.44 -9.53
C ALA A 338 15.33 -1.13 -10.44
N LEU A 339 14.89 -1.74 -11.54
CA LEU A 339 15.75 -2.45 -12.50
C LEU A 339 16.51 -1.48 -13.41
N VAL A 340 15.78 -0.66 -14.18
CA VAL A 340 16.35 0.13 -15.29
C VAL A 340 16.34 1.64 -15.04
N GLY A 341 15.62 2.11 -14.02
CA GLY A 341 15.41 3.54 -13.78
C GLY A 341 14.32 4.15 -14.68
N PRO A 342 14.13 5.48 -14.62
CA PRO A 342 13.09 6.15 -15.38
C PRO A 342 13.37 6.10 -16.88
N ILE A 343 12.36 5.68 -17.64
CA ILE A 343 12.46 5.51 -19.09
C ILE A 343 11.97 6.79 -19.75
N GLY A 344 12.91 7.52 -20.39
CA GLY A 344 12.62 8.74 -21.13
C GLY A 344 12.04 8.46 -22.52
N THR A 345 11.86 9.53 -23.31
CA THR A 345 11.38 9.45 -24.70
C THR A 345 12.33 8.70 -25.64
N ASP A 346 13.60 8.64 -25.28
CA ASP A 346 14.67 7.86 -25.92
C ASP A 346 14.63 6.37 -25.59
N GLY A 347 13.67 5.93 -24.75
CA GLY A 347 13.45 4.54 -24.40
C GLY A 347 14.61 3.90 -23.64
N LEU A 348 14.66 2.56 -23.68
CA LEU A 348 15.75 1.78 -23.08
C LEU A 348 17.06 1.88 -23.88
N ASP A 349 16.98 2.08 -25.19
CA ASP A 349 18.16 2.26 -26.04
C ASP A 349 18.94 3.52 -25.63
N GLY A 350 18.25 4.58 -25.24
CA GLY A 350 18.87 5.78 -24.69
C GLY A 350 19.59 5.53 -23.36
N ILE A 351 19.08 4.63 -22.52
CA ILE A 351 19.76 4.19 -21.29
C ILE A 351 21.04 3.44 -21.65
N GLY A 352 20.94 2.42 -22.52
CA GLY A 352 22.08 1.60 -22.93
C GLY A 352 23.18 2.44 -23.58
N ALA A 353 22.82 3.35 -24.48
CA ALA A 353 23.77 4.26 -25.12
C ALA A 353 24.46 5.21 -24.12
N TRP A 354 23.73 5.69 -23.12
CA TRP A 354 24.28 6.54 -22.06
C TRP A 354 25.24 5.75 -21.16
N VAL A 355 24.84 4.56 -20.69
CA VAL A 355 25.69 3.68 -19.86
C VAL A 355 26.98 3.33 -20.60
N LYS A 356 26.88 2.94 -21.88
CA LYS A 356 28.04 2.63 -22.72
C LYS A 356 29.00 3.81 -22.83
N ARG A 357 28.48 5.01 -23.11
CA ARG A 357 29.30 6.23 -23.20
C ARG A 357 29.99 6.54 -21.86
N THR A 358 29.28 6.48 -20.75
CA THR A 358 29.86 6.76 -19.43
C THR A 358 30.91 5.71 -19.04
N LYS A 359 30.77 4.45 -19.47
CA LYS A 359 31.82 3.42 -19.33
C LYS A 359 33.05 3.76 -20.18
N GLU A 360 32.86 4.21 -21.42
CA GLU A 360 33.96 4.66 -22.29
C GLU A 360 34.70 5.86 -21.69
N ASP A 361 33.97 6.80 -21.08
CA ASP A 361 34.54 7.93 -20.33
C ASP A 361 35.39 7.44 -19.14
N PHE A 362 34.92 6.44 -18.38
CA PHE A 362 35.70 5.82 -17.30
C PHE A 362 36.99 5.16 -17.80
N GLN A 363 36.93 4.45 -18.94
CA GLN A 363 38.08 3.73 -19.50
C GLN A 363 39.13 4.66 -20.11
N SER A 364 38.69 5.79 -20.67
CA SER A 364 39.55 6.80 -21.29
C SER A 364 40.02 7.89 -20.31
N ALA A 365 39.50 7.90 -19.08
CA ALA A 365 39.83 8.88 -18.06
C ALA A 365 41.32 8.91 -17.71
N SER A 366 41.89 10.11 -17.74
CA SER A 366 43.30 10.37 -17.48
C SER A 366 43.60 10.66 -16.00
N SER A 367 42.57 10.98 -15.22
CA SER A 367 42.68 11.33 -13.80
C SER A 367 41.69 10.57 -12.91
N SER A 368 42.00 10.41 -11.62
CA SER A 368 41.07 9.82 -10.64
C SER A 368 39.77 10.62 -10.51
N LEU A 369 39.81 11.94 -10.73
CA LEU A 369 38.60 12.78 -10.70
C LEU A 369 37.66 12.47 -11.87
N GLU A 370 38.18 12.31 -13.09
CA GLU A 370 37.40 11.90 -14.26
C GLU A 370 36.81 10.50 -14.08
N ARG A 371 37.61 9.55 -13.55
CA ARG A 371 37.11 8.23 -13.18
C ARG A 371 35.99 8.32 -12.15
N GLY A 372 36.15 9.17 -11.13
CA GLY A 372 35.16 9.40 -10.10
C GLY A 372 33.84 9.93 -10.65
N ARG A 373 33.90 10.93 -11.55
CA ARG A 373 32.71 11.47 -12.22
C ARG A 373 31.94 10.38 -12.98
N ALA A 374 32.64 9.57 -13.77
CA ALA A 374 32.00 8.51 -14.56
C ALA A 374 31.38 7.43 -13.65
N LEU A 375 32.05 7.02 -12.58
CA LEU A 375 31.53 6.03 -11.64
C LEU A 375 30.33 6.56 -10.84
N VAL A 376 30.38 7.80 -10.36
CA VAL A 376 29.26 8.47 -9.69
C VAL A 376 28.06 8.58 -10.64
N SER A 377 28.30 8.92 -11.90
CA SER A 377 27.27 8.90 -12.94
C SER A 377 26.64 7.53 -13.06
N LEU A 378 27.41 6.45 -13.31
CA LEU A 378 26.85 5.10 -13.40
C LEU A 378 26.09 4.69 -12.12
N ALA A 379 26.63 5.02 -10.94
CA ALA A 379 26.03 4.73 -9.65
C ALA A 379 24.67 5.43 -9.44
N SER A 380 24.36 6.51 -10.16
CA SER A 380 23.06 7.17 -10.07
C SER A 380 21.91 6.33 -10.62
N LEU A 381 22.20 5.30 -11.44
CA LEU A 381 21.22 4.33 -11.94
C LEU A 381 21.05 3.12 -11.03
N ARG A 382 21.63 3.12 -9.83
CA ARG A 382 21.49 2.00 -8.90
C ARG A 382 20.14 2.03 -8.20
N THR A 383 19.57 0.85 -7.98
CA THR A 383 18.21 0.65 -7.44
C THR A 383 17.95 1.42 -6.15
N HIS A 384 18.87 1.36 -5.18
CA HIS A 384 18.79 2.06 -3.90
C HIS A 384 18.99 3.58 -4.03
N VAL A 385 19.43 4.10 -5.18
CA VAL A 385 19.43 5.54 -5.48
C VAL A 385 18.11 5.93 -6.14
N LEU A 386 17.68 5.15 -7.14
CA LEU A 386 16.50 5.39 -7.95
C LEU A 386 15.19 5.32 -7.14
N LEU A 387 15.03 4.30 -6.31
CA LEU A 387 13.82 4.10 -5.51
C LEU A 387 13.55 5.26 -4.55
N TYR A 388 14.59 5.85 -3.97
CA TYR A 388 14.46 6.95 -3.00
C TYR A 388 14.59 8.34 -3.65
N GLY A 389 14.21 8.48 -4.93
CA GLY A 389 14.09 9.76 -5.61
C GLY A 389 15.41 10.44 -5.96
N GLY A 390 16.51 9.70 -6.01
CA GLY A 390 17.86 10.25 -6.16
C GLY A 390 18.43 10.78 -4.85
N LEU A 391 19.73 11.07 -4.82
CA LEU A 391 20.43 11.51 -3.61
C LEU A 391 20.14 13.00 -3.35
N ARG A 392 19.97 13.38 -2.07
CA ARG A 392 19.65 14.77 -1.69
C ARG A 392 20.87 15.69 -1.78
N ALA A 393 22.07 15.12 -1.67
CA ALA A 393 23.29 15.85 -1.97
C ALA A 393 23.27 16.33 -3.42
N GLY A 394 23.79 17.55 -3.66
CA GLY A 394 24.02 18.04 -5.02
C GLY A 394 24.87 17.06 -5.83
N VAL A 395 24.83 17.20 -7.16
CA VAL A 395 25.63 16.37 -8.07
C VAL A 395 27.12 16.51 -7.71
N PRO A 396 27.75 15.49 -7.11
CA PRO A 396 29.08 15.70 -6.56
C PRO A 396 30.10 15.73 -7.70
N ILE A 397 31.19 16.45 -7.47
CA ILE A 397 32.40 16.48 -8.29
C ILE A 397 32.15 16.79 -9.77
N GLY A 398 30.99 17.34 -10.15
CA GLY A 398 30.61 17.63 -11.54
C GLY A 398 30.23 16.39 -12.36
N ALA A 399 29.75 15.31 -11.73
CA ALA A 399 29.20 14.15 -12.44
C ALA A 399 28.03 14.55 -13.36
N GLN A 400 27.75 13.75 -14.39
CA GLN A 400 26.60 13.97 -15.27
C GLN A 400 25.52 12.96 -14.94
N PHE A 401 24.34 13.43 -14.54
CA PHE A 401 23.18 12.55 -14.35
C PHE A 401 22.26 12.60 -15.57
N ARG A 402 21.76 11.43 -15.97
CA ARG A 402 20.68 11.37 -16.95
C ARG A 402 19.48 12.12 -16.36
N ARG A 403 18.88 13.03 -17.13
CA ARG A 403 17.68 13.74 -16.68
C ARG A 403 16.57 12.72 -16.42
N THR A 404 16.26 12.52 -15.14
CA THR A 404 15.21 11.62 -14.69
C THR A 404 13.90 12.38 -14.61
N VAL A 405 13.00 12.14 -15.55
CA VAL A 405 11.61 12.58 -15.42
C VAL A 405 10.84 11.40 -14.83
N PHE A 406 10.45 11.53 -13.57
CA PHE A 406 9.57 10.56 -12.93
C PHE A 406 8.13 10.94 -13.23
N ALA A 407 7.32 9.97 -13.66
CA ALA A 407 5.88 10.16 -13.68
C ALA A 407 5.39 10.37 -12.23
N GLN A 408 4.48 11.32 -12.01
CA GLN A 408 3.85 11.48 -10.70
C GLN A 408 3.07 10.20 -10.38
N ASN A 409 3.43 9.56 -9.28
CA ASN A 409 2.80 8.33 -8.82
C ASN A 409 2.90 8.24 -7.29
N ASP A 410 1.76 8.09 -6.64
CA ASP A 410 1.66 8.07 -5.18
C ASP A 410 2.52 6.97 -4.55
N ALA A 411 2.63 5.79 -5.17
CA ALA A 411 3.45 4.69 -4.65
C ALA A 411 4.94 5.04 -4.68
N PHE A 412 5.40 5.73 -5.72
CA PHE A 412 6.77 6.22 -5.77
C PHE A 412 7.04 7.32 -4.73
N ASP A 413 6.10 8.26 -4.57
CA ASP A 413 6.20 9.29 -3.53
C ASP A 413 6.23 8.69 -2.11
N ALA A 414 5.46 7.62 -1.88
CA ALA A 414 5.48 6.87 -0.63
C ALA A 414 6.83 6.17 -0.40
N ILE A 415 7.47 5.62 -1.44
CA ILE A 415 8.82 5.05 -1.33
C ILE A 415 9.83 6.15 -0.96
N ILE A 416 9.76 7.33 -1.57
CA ILE A 416 10.62 8.47 -1.21
C ILE A 416 10.40 8.88 0.24
N ALA A 417 9.16 8.90 0.72
CA ALA A 417 8.83 9.20 2.11
C ALA A 417 9.35 8.14 3.10
N SER A 418 9.69 6.94 2.60
CA SER A 418 10.29 5.84 3.36
C SER A 418 11.83 5.82 3.33
N ASP A 419 12.47 6.82 2.70
CA ASP A 419 13.93 6.90 2.54
C ASP A 419 14.66 6.72 3.88
N PRO A 420 15.53 5.70 4.01
CA PRO A 420 16.27 5.41 5.24
C PRO A 420 17.03 6.61 5.81
N LEU A 421 17.38 7.61 4.99
CA LEU A 421 18.07 8.82 5.42
C LEU A 421 17.22 9.74 6.32
N LEU A 422 15.89 9.60 6.33
CA LEU A 422 14.99 10.45 7.10
C LEU A 422 15.03 10.16 8.61
N ASP A 423 15.09 8.88 8.98
CA ASP A 423 15.09 8.42 10.37
C ASP A 423 15.69 7.01 10.43
N PHE A 424 17.01 6.95 10.52
CA PHE A 424 17.77 5.71 10.51
C PHE A 424 17.98 5.21 11.95
N SER A 425 17.47 4.02 12.27
CA SER A 425 17.55 3.49 13.64
C SER A 425 18.98 3.33 14.16
N SER A 426 19.12 3.48 15.48
CA SER A 426 20.39 3.66 16.20
C SER A 426 21.28 2.41 16.31
N GLU A 427 20.71 1.21 16.17
CA GLU A 427 21.31 -0.04 16.68
C GLU A 427 22.59 -0.52 15.96
N LYS A 428 22.92 0.02 14.78
CA LYS A 428 24.17 -0.29 14.04
C LYS A 428 24.87 0.95 13.48
N HIS A 429 24.57 2.14 14.01
CA HIS A 429 25.12 3.40 13.51
C HIS A 429 26.63 3.48 13.69
N GLU A 430 27.19 2.87 14.74
CA GLU A 430 28.62 2.96 15.07
C GLU A 430 29.51 2.29 14.03
N LEU A 431 29.16 1.11 13.55
CA LEU A 431 29.95 0.40 12.52
C LEU A 431 29.85 1.11 11.17
N LEU A 432 28.66 1.61 10.82
CA LEU A 432 28.47 2.40 9.61
C LEU A 432 29.25 3.72 9.68
N ALA A 433 29.20 4.42 10.82
CA ALA A 433 29.97 5.63 11.07
C ALA A 433 31.48 5.34 11.03
N SER A 434 31.92 4.20 11.56
CA SER A 434 33.32 3.76 11.51
C SER A 434 33.78 3.45 10.08
N ALA A 435 32.94 2.80 9.26
CA ALA A 435 33.20 2.60 7.84
C ALA A 435 33.31 3.94 7.09
N MET A 436 32.47 4.92 7.43
CA MET A 436 32.55 6.27 6.86
C MET A 436 33.82 7.00 7.32
N GLY A 437 34.26 6.78 8.56
CA GLY A 437 35.56 7.25 9.06
C GLY A 437 36.72 6.74 8.20
N GLN A 438 36.72 5.45 7.86
CA GLN A 438 37.77 4.87 6.99
C GLN A 438 37.77 5.45 5.57
N ALA A 439 36.60 5.74 5.00
CA ALA A 439 36.50 6.46 3.75
C ALA A 439 37.06 7.89 3.86
N HIS A 440 36.79 8.58 4.98
CA HIS A 440 37.33 9.91 5.25
C HIS A 440 38.86 9.92 5.38
N ASP A 441 39.43 8.85 5.91
CA ASP A 441 40.87 8.65 6.04
C ASP A 441 41.54 8.19 4.73
N GLY A 442 40.78 7.98 3.65
CA GLY A 442 41.29 7.55 2.34
C GLY A 442 41.68 6.07 2.28
N THR A 443 41.16 5.25 3.19
CA THR A 443 41.46 3.79 3.26
C THR A 443 40.36 2.89 2.68
N GLY A 444 39.25 3.50 2.25
CA GLY A 444 38.07 2.80 1.71
C GLY A 444 37.10 2.35 2.81
N ALA A 445 35.79 2.35 2.52
CA ALA A 445 34.77 1.92 3.48
C ALA A 445 34.49 0.42 3.41
N VAL A 446 34.81 -0.22 2.28
CA VAL A 446 34.29 -1.55 1.91
C VAL A 446 34.51 -2.62 2.97
N ARG A 447 35.70 -2.69 3.58
CA ARG A 447 36.05 -3.78 4.51
C ARG A 447 35.16 -3.77 5.76
N LEU A 448 35.00 -2.60 6.39
CA LEU A 448 34.13 -2.46 7.56
C LEU A 448 32.66 -2.51 7.16
N PHE A 449 32.28 -1.86 6.06
CA PHE A 449 30.90 -1.83 5.59
C PHE A 449 30.35 -3.23 5.34
N LEU A 450 31.10 -4.06 4.60
CA LEU A 450 30.70 -5.44 4.32
C LEU A 450 30.76 -6.36 5.54
N SER A 451 31.41 -5.95 6.64
CA SER A 451 31.41 -6.72 7.89
C SER A 451 30.14 -6.53 8.74
N ILE A 452 29.28 -5.57 8.38
CA ILE A 452 28.06 -5.25 9.14
C ILE A 452 27.02 -6.38 9.03
N ASP A 453 26.91 -7.01 7.85
CA ASP A 453 25.96 -8.08 7.54
C ASP A 453 26.43 -8.82 6.27
N ASP A 454 26.39 -10.16 6.27
CA ASP A 454 26.86 -10.97 5.13
C ASP A 454 26.03 -10.75 3.86
N ARG A 455 24.77 -10.33 3.99
CA ARG A 455 23.92 -9.94 2.84
C ARG A 455 24.50 -8.81 2.01
N LEU A 456 25.29 -7.93 2.61
CA LEU A 456 25.91 -6.83 1.87
C LEU A 456 26.96 -7.36 0.88
N LYS A 457 27.65 -8.45 1.23
CA LYS A 457 28.69 -9.06 0.39
C LYS A 457 28.10 -9.73 -0.83
N SER A 458 26.95 -10.40 -0.70
CA SER A 458 26.34 -11.19 -1.78
C SER A 458 25.85 -10.35 -2.95
N VAL A 459 25.61 -9.05 -2.73
CA VAL A 459 25.10 -8.12 -3.75
C VAL A 459 26.03 -6.92 -4.00
N TRP A 460 27.26 -6.97 -3.48
CA TRP A 460 28.30 -6.00 -3.78
C TRP A 460 28.85 -6.24 -5.19
N SER A 461 28.65 -5.30 -6.10
CA SER A 461 29.01 -5.48 -7.51
C SER A 461 30.38 -4.86 -7.83
N PRO A 462 30.97 -5.17 -9.01
CA PRO A 462 32.20 -4.55 -9.47
C PRO A 462 32.11 -3.01 -9.56
N LEU A 463 30.91 -2.47 -9.80
CA LEU A 463 30.69 -1.02 -9.80
C LEU A 463 30.93 -0.41 -8.41
N GLU A 464 30.39 -1.02 -7.34
CA GLU A 464 30.62 -0.53 -5.98
C GLU A 464 32.08 -0.68 -5.56
N GLU A 465 32.75 -1.76 -5.98
CA GLU A 465 34.18 -1.95 -5.71
C GLU A 465 35.05 -0.88 -6.40
N ALA A 466 34.76 -0.58 -7.67
CA ALA A 466 35.45 0.50 -8.40
C ALA A 466 35.17 1.87 -7.78
N LEU A 467 33.92 2.12 -7.34
CA LEU A 467 33.52 3.36 -6.68
C LEU A 467 34.25 3.55 -5.35
N ASP A 468 34.29 2.54 -4.48
CA ASP A 468 34.98 2.63 -3.17
C ASP A 468 36.47 2.93 -3.33
N LYS A 469 37.13 2.27 -4.30
CA LYS A 469 38.55 2.52 -4.62
C LYS A 469 38.80 3.98 -5.03
N VAL A 470 37.98 4.51 -5.93
CA VAL A 470 38.14 5.90 -6.40
C VAL A 470 37.79 6.92 -5.31
N VAL A 471 36.79 6.64 -4.47
CA VAL A 471 36.48 7.48 -3.30
C VAL A 471 37.67 7.52 -2.35
N ALA A 472 38.29 6.37 -2.05
CA ALA A 472 39.48 6.30 -1.20
C ALA A 472 40.67 7.07 -1.79
N GLU A 473 40.93 6.93 -3.10
CA GLU A 473 41.98 7.67 -3.80
C GLU A 473 41.79 9.20 -3.71
N LEU A 474 40.55 9.66 -3.90
CA LEU A 474 40.21 11.09 -3.91
C LEU A 474 40.15 11.70 -2.50
N ALA A 475 39.72 10.93 -1.51
CA ALA A 475 39.67 11.37 -0.11
C ALA A 475 41.05 11.42 0.57
N ASN A 476 42.05 10.71 0.02
CA ASN A 476 43.38 10.60 0.60
C ASN A 476 44.02 11.99 0.83
N PRO A 477 44.37 12.36 2.08
CA PRO A 477 44.92 13.67 2.42
C PRO A 477 46.25 14.02 1.70
N ILE A 478 46.97 13.01 1.22
CA ILE A 478 48.23 13.17 0.48
C ILE A 478 47.97 13.80 -0.90
N ASN A 479 46.76 13.64 -1.46
CA ASN A 479 46.31 14.21 -2.72
C ASN A 479 45.63 15.58 -2.50
N SER A 480 46.40 16.57 -2.03
CA SER A 480 45.90 17.84 -1.47
C SER A 480 44.94 18.65 -2.36
N GLY A 481 45.07 18.59 -3.69
CA GLY A 481 44.19 19.32 -4.62
C GLY A 481 42.80 18.73 -4.83
N HIS A 482 42.61 17.43 -4.55
CA HIS A 482 41.32 16.74 -4.75
C HIS A 482 40.64 16.37 -3.42
N SER A 483 41.38 16.39 -2.32
CA SER A 483 40.90 15.99 -0.99
C SER A 483 39.83 16.94 -0.43
N GLU A 484 39.91 18.26 -0.67
CA GLU A 484 38.88 19.22 -0.24
C GLU A 484 37.55 19.00 -0.98
N LEU A 485 37.59 18.95 -2.33
CA LEU A 485 36.41 18.67 -3.15
C LEU A 485 35.78 17.31 -2.79
N ALA A 486 36.61 16.29 -2.53
CA ALA A 486 36.13 14.98 -2.10
C ALA A 486 35.45 15.02 -0.73
N ARG A 487 35.97 15.82 0.22
CA ARG A 487 35.39 15.96 1.56
C ARG A 487 34.08 16.73 1.57
N ASP A 488 33.98 17.79 0.75
CA ASP A 488 32.82 18.67 0.76
C ASP A 488 31.64 18.10 -0.05
N GLU A 489 31.91 17.37 -1.13
CA GLU A 489 30.87 16.88 -2.05
C GLU A 489 30.78 15.35 -2.12
N LEU A 490 31.89 14.65 -2.37
CA LEU A 490 31.88 13.22 -2.67
C LEU A 490 31.58 12.35 -1.44
N LEU A 491 32.20 12.61 -0.30
CA LEU A 491 32.01 11.82 0.92
C LEU A 491 30.60 11.93 1.50
N PRO A 492 29.96 13.12 1.59
CA PRO A 492 28.56 13.22 1.98
C PRO A 492 27.63 12.44 1.05
N TRP A 493 27.86 12.53 -0.26
CA TRP A 493 27.11 11.76 -1.25
C TRP A 493 27.32 10.25 -1.08
N TYR A 494 28.56 9.80 -0.92
CA TYR A 494 28.90 8.39 -0.76
C TYR A 494 28.34 7.80 0.55
N SER A 495 28.31 8.58 1.62
CA SER A 495 27.66 8.21 2.87
C SER A 495 26.15 8.00 2.70
N GLN A 496 25.47 8.89 1.96
CA GLN A 496 24.06 8.73 1.63
C GLN A 496 23.82 7.49 0.75
N TYR A 497 24.70 7.26 -0.23
CA TYR A 497 24.68 6.10 -1.11
C TYR A 497 24.76 4.79 -0.30
N LEU A 498 25.76 4.64 0.57
CA LEU A 498 25.95 3.43 1.38
C LEU A 498 24.86 3.23 2.44
N ARG A 499 24.32 4.31 3.02
CA ARG A 499 23.18 4.23 3.95
C ARG A 499 21.93 3.68 3.26
N ARG A 500 21.64 4.11 2.04
CA ARG A 500 20.50 3.60 1.25
C ARG A 500 20.76 2.19 0.74
N PHE A 501 21.99 1.87 0.32
CA PHE A 501 22.38 0.50 -0.01
C PHE A 501 22.13 -0.44 1.17
N HIS A 502 22.64 -0.09 2.35
CA HIS A 502 22.41 -0.85 3.58
C HIS A 502 20.92 -0.91 3.95
N GLY A 503 20.20 0.20 3.84
CA GLY A 503 18.76 0.27 4.08
C GLY A 503 18.00 -0.72 3.22
N LEU A 504 18.20 -0.68 1.90
CA LEU A 504 17.51 -1.57 0.96
C LEU A 504 17.86 -3.04 1.18
N VAL A 505 19.16 -3.38 1.28
CA VAL A 505 19.61 -4.78 1.41
C VAL A 505 19.13 -5.43 2.71
N LEU A 506 18.98 -4.66 3.79
CA LEU A 506 18.46 -5.18 5.05
C LEU A 506 16.95 -4.97 5.23
N GLY A 507 16.31 -4.25 4.31
CA GLY A 507 14.89 -3.92 4.32
C GLY A 507 14.51 -2.85 5.33
N ARG A 508 15.46 -2.01 5.76
CA ARG A 508 15.28 -0.96 6.77
C ARG A 508 14.90 0.36 6.10
N SER A 509 13.67 0.82 6.32
CA SER A 509 13.15 2.13 5.91
C SER A 509 13.32 3.18 6.99
N ALA A 510 12.89 4.42 6.72
CA ALA A 510 12.63 5.41 7.77
C ALA A 510 11.61 4.92 8.81
N PHE A 511 11.67 5.48 10.02
CA PHE A 511 10.66 5.32 11.09
C PHE A 511 10.38 3.85 11.48
N VAL A 512 11.44 3.02 11.45
CA VAL A 512 11.45 1.58 11.77
C VAL A 512 10.59 1.25 12.98
N ASP A 513 10.73 2.01 14.07
CA ASP A 513 10.07 1.72 15.35
C ASP A 513 8.55 1.98 15.28
N VAL A 514 8.15 3.08 14.62
CA VAL A 514 6.73 3.42 14.41
C VAL A 514 6.05 2.38 13.55
N ILE A 515 6.68 1.99 12.45
CA ILE A 515 6.15 1.00 11.50
C ILE A 515 6.01 -0.35 12.20
N SER A 516 7.03 -0.78 12.94
CA SER A 516 7.02 -2.04 13.67
C SER A 516 5.91 -2.08 14.72
N GLU A 517 5.69 -1.00 15.48
CA GLU A 517 4.60 -0.93 16.47
C GLU A 517 3.22 -0.94 15.80
N LEU A 518 3.07 -0.27 14.66
CA LEU A 518 1.81 -0.27 13.89
C LEU A 518 1.46 -1.67 13.39
N GLN A 519 2.43 -2.41 12.84
CA GLN A 519 2.24 -3.79 12.39
C GLN A 519 1.99 -4.76 13.56
N ARG A 520 2.58 -4.49 14.73
CA ARG A 520 2.29 -5.24 15.96
C ARG A 520 0.85 -5.00 16.42
N CYS A 521 0.36 -3.77 16.37
CA CYS A 521 -1.04 -3.44 16.65
C CYS A 521 -1.99 -4.14 15.68
N MET A 522 -1.69 -4.10 14.36
CA MET A 522 -2.51 -4.74 13.33
C MET A 522 -2.72 -6.23 13.60
N ARG A 523 -1.66 -6.99 13.88
CA ARG A 523 -1.76 -8.42 14.17
C ARG A 523 -2.47 -8.73 15.48
N ARG A 524 -2.24 -7.95 16.53
CA ARG A 524 -2.99 -8.10 17.78
C ARG A 524 -4.48 -7.87 17.56
N GLY A 525 -4.83 -6.84 16.77
CA GLY A 525 -6.21 -6.57 16.40
C GLY A 525 -6.85 -7.70 15.59
N LEU A 526 -6.13 -8.29 14.63
CA LEU A 526 -6.58 -9.47 13.87
C LEU A 526 -6.79 -10.71 14.76
N ARG A 527 -6.02 -10.85 15.85
CA ARG A 527 -6.18 -11.92 16.85
C ARG A 527 -7.20 -11.61 17.95
N GLY A 528 -7.84 -10.42 17.91
CA GLY A 528 -8.74 -9.97 18.97
C GLY A 528 -8.06 -9.62 20.30
N GLU A 529 -6.73 -9.48 20.34
CA GLU A 529 -5.92 -9.20 21.54
C GLU A 529 -5.87 -7.71 21.93
N GLY A 530 -6.52 -6.84 21.16
CA GLY A 530 -6.55 -5.38 21.38
C GLY A 530 -5.17 -4.71 21.36
N LEU A 531 -5.09 -3.47 21.84
CA LEU A 531 -3.84 -2.71 21.92
C LEU A 531 -2.94 -3.16 23.09
N SER A 532 -1.63 -2.97 22.95
CA SER A 532 -0.71 -3.06 24.09
C SER A 532 -0.99 -1.92 25.08
N ARG A 533 -0.69 -2.14 26.37
CA ARG A 533 -0.92 -1.12 27.40
C ARG A 533 -0.14 0.18 27.11
N GLY A 534 1.12 0.06 26.72
CA GLY A 534 1.97 1.21 26.38
C GLY A 534 1.41 2.04 25.23
N VAL A 535 0.97 1.39 24.15
CA VAL A 535 0.35 2.07 23.00
C VAL A 535 -1.00 2.69 23.39
N SER A 536 -1.82 1.97 24.15
CA SER A 536 -3.10 2.51 24.62
C SER A 536 -2.89 3.78 25.46
N ASP A 537 -1.94 3.77 26.38
CA ASP A 537 -1.62 4.92 27.22
C ASP A 537 -1.04 6.08 26.39
N ALA A 538 -0.18 5.81 25.40
CA ALA A 538 0.36 6.81 24.49
C ALA A 538 -0.73 7.47 23.63
N LEU A 539 -1.63 6.67 23.05
CA LEU A 539 -2.76 7.16 22.27
C LEU A 539 -3.74 7.98 23.13
N LEU A 540 -4.07 7.52 24.33
CA LEU A 540 -4.92 8.28 25.26
C LEU A 540 -4.29 9.63 25.62
N ARG A 541 -2.96 9.73 25.77
CA ARG A 541 -2.27 11.01 25.97
C ARG A 541 -2.32 11.93 24.75
N VAL A 542 -2.40 11.37 23.54
CA VAL A 542 -2.65 12.17 22.33
C VAL A 542 -4.10 12.64 22.31
N PHE A 543 -5.07 11.78 22.62
CA PHE A 543 -6.49 12.14 22.54
C PHE A 543 -6.93 13.08 23.66
N LEU A 544 -6.45 12.83 24.88
CA LEU A 544 -6.78 13.51 26.12
C LEU A 544 -5.48 13.99 26.79
N PRO A 545 -4.86 15.07 26.27
CA PRO A 545 -3.59 15.56 26.80
C PRO A 545 -3.77 16.05 28.24
N PRO A 546 -2.89 15.64 29.18
CA PRO A 546 -3.00 16.05 30.58
C PRO A 546 -2.73 17.55 30.72
N THR A 547 -3.49 18.25 31.56
CA THR A 547 -3.19 19.64 31.91
C THR A 547 -1.95 19.74 32.80
N GLN A 548 -1.04 20.68 32.49
CA GLN A 548 0.08 20.98 33.38
C GLN A 548 -0.43 21.60 34.70
N GLY A 549 0.07 21.12 35.83
CA GLY A 549 -0.19 21.69 37.15
C GLY A 549 -1.45 21.21 37.87
N SER A 550 -2.27 20.32 37.30
CA SER A 550 -3.38 19.70 38.04
C SER A 550 -2.90 18.51 38.86
N SER A 551 -3.31 18.42 40.13
CA SER A 551 -3.18 17.22 40.96
C SER A 551 -4.14 16.14 40.45
N GLY A 552 -3.82 15.55 39.30
CA GLY A 552 -4.66 14.58 38.60
C GLY A 552 -4.46 14.69 37.10
N SER A 553 -4.38 13.53 36.43
CA SER A 553 -4.16 13.39 34.97
C SER A 553 -5.37 13.81 34.13
N LEU A 554 -6.14 14.82 34.55
CA LEU A 554 -7.33 15.26 33.84
C LEU A 554 -6.94 15.99 32.55
N ALA A 555 -7.74 15.79 31.51
CA ALA A 555 -7.69 16.54 30.27
C ALA A 555 -8.78 17.62 30.28
N ARG A 556 -8.43 18.84 29.84
CA ARG A 556 -9.37 19.95 29.71
C ARG A 556 -9.64 20.24 28.24
N LEU A 557 -10.85 19.97 27.77
CA LEU A 557 -11.24 20.17 26.38
C LEU A 557 -12.14 21.40 26.25
N PRO A 558 -11.75 22.46 25.51
CA PRO A 558 -12.57 23.67 25.39
C PRO A 558 -13.87 23.40 24.62
N LEU A 559 -14.95 24.07 25.01
CA LEU A 559 -16.27 23.91 24.36
C LEU A 559 -16.40 24.77 23.09
N MET A 560 -15.95 26.03 23.17
CA MET A 560 -16.20 27.07 22.16
C MET A 560 -14.96 27.41 21.31
N ARG A 561 -13.92 26.58 21.37
CA ARG A 561 -12.64 26.81 20.68
C ARG A 561 -12.09 25.51 20.10
N PRO A 562 -11.11 25.58 19.16
CA PRO A 562 -10.39 24.40 18.72
C PRO A 562 -9.79 23.67 19.92
N ARG A 563 -10.06 22.37 20.01
CA ARG A 563 -9.63 21.49 21.10
C ARG A 563 -8.23 20.97 20.86
N VAL A 564 -7.71 21.08 19.63
CA VAL A 564 -6.34 20.69 19.26
C VAL A 564 -5.27 21.69 19.69
N THR A 565 -5.61 22.97 19.82
CA THR A 565 -4.70 24.02 20.27
C THR A 565 -4.74 24.16 21.79
N THR A 566 -3.57 24.19 22.43
CA THR A 566 -3.48 24.58 23.84
C THR A 566 -3.91 26.04 23.98
N PRO A 567 -4.90 26.37 24.84
CA PRO A 567 -5.28 27.75 25.09
C PRO A 567 -4.05 28.57 25.53
N ALA A 568 -3.93 29.80 25.02
CA ALA A 568 -2.86 30.69 25.42
C ALA A 568 -2.95 30.99 26.92
N THR A 569 -1.80 31.13 27.58
CA THR A 569 -1.72 31.55 28.98
C THR A 569 -2.38 32.93 29.11
N GLY A 570 -3.32 33.12 30.04
CA GLY A 570 -4.08 34.37 30.18
C GLY A 570 -5.50 34.35 29.63
N ASP A 571 -5.94 33.25 29.00
CA ASP A 571 -7.19 33.26 28.22
C ASP A 571 -8.32 32.43 28.87
N ALA A 572 -9.37 33.13 29.32
CA ALA A 572 -10.51 32.50 29.97
C ALA A 572 -11.40 31.74 28.98
N HIS A 573 -11.84 30.54 29.38
CA HIS A 573 -12.67 29.69 28.53
C HIS A 573 -13.45 28.65 29.33
N VAL A 574 -14.53 28.13 28.74
CA VAL A 574 -15.28 27.00 29.30
C VAL A 574 -14.71 25.71 28.72
N ALA A 575 -14.43 24.74 29.58
CA ALA A 575 -13.89 23.44 29.23
C ALA A 575 -14.70 22.30 29.86
N VAL A 576 -14.54 21.09 29.33
CA VAL A 576 -14.99 19.85 29.97
C VAL A 576 -13.75 19.15 30.53
N GLU A 577 -13.78 18.82 31.83
CA GLU A 577 -12.78 17.96 32.46
C GLU A 577 -13.11 16.50 32.16
N VAL A 578 -12.13 15.80 31.60
CA VAL A 578 -12.24 14.40 31.19
C VAL A 578 -11.11 13.63 31.86
N ASP A 579 -11.42 12.58 32.61
CA ASP A 579 -10.40 11.67 33.13
C ASP A 579 -10.06 10.61 32.07
N PRO A 580 -8.82 10.54 31.57
CA PRO A 580 -8.43 9.51 30.62
C PRO A 580 -8.67 8.08 31.12
N ARG A 581 -8.71 7.87 32.45
CA ARG A 581 -8.97 6.56 33.08
C ARG A 581 -10.41 6.07 32.90
N ASP A 582 -11.34 6.97 32.56
CA ASP A 582 -12.73 6.61 32.32
C ASP A 582 -12.95 5.98 30.93
N PHE A 583 -11.92 6.01 30.07
CA PHE A 583 -12.03 5.58 28.68
C PHE A 583 -11.22 4.31 28.42
N LYS A 584 -11.76 3.48 27.53
CA LYS A 584 -11.05 2.34 26.93
C LYS A 584 -10.92 2.52 25.43
N LEU A 585 -9.87 1.93 24.89
CA LEU A 585 -9.61 1.86 23.46
C LEU A 585 -9.84 0.42 22.98
N ASP A 586 -10.78 0.24 22.06
CA ASP A 586 -10.90 -1.00 21.30
C ASP A 586 -10.30 -0.81 19.91
N LEU A 587 -9.60 -1.83 19.45
CA LEU A 587 -9.03 -1.88 18.10
C LEU A 587 -9.87 -2.85 17.26
N SER A 588 -10.35 -2.38 16.12
CA SER A 588 -10.92 -3.22 15.06
C SER A 588 -10.05 -3.14 13.82
N VAL A 589 -9.81 -4.26 13.17
CA VAL A 589 -8.98 -4.35 11.95
C VAL A 589 -9.85 -4.84 10.80
N PHE A 590 -9.74 -4.20 9.65
CA PHE A 590 -10.50 -4.49 8.44
C PHE A 590 -9.52 -4.49 7.26
N GLY A 591 -9.03 -5.67 6.87
CA GLY A 591 -7.87 -5.79 5.97
C GLY A 591 -6.69 -4.98 6.51
N GLY A 592 -6.13 -4.09 5.69
CA GLY A 592 -5.07 -3.15 6.09
C GLY A 592 -5.49 -1.94 6.92
N ARG A 593 -6.78 -1.77 7.24
CA ARG A 593 -7.28 -0.59 7.99
C ARG A 593 -7.49 -0.92 9.46
N MET A 594 -6.99 -0.04 10.33
CA MET A 594 -7.20 -0.12 11.77
C MET A 594 -8.10 1.02 12.24
N ILE A 595 -9.16 0.68 12.96
CA ILE A 595 -10.11 1.63 13.54
C ILE A 595 -10.04 1.54 15.06
N LEU A 596 -9.80 2.67 15.70
CA LEU A 596 -9.85 2.81 17.15
C LEU A 596 -11.21 3.31 17.57
N ARG A 597 -11.81 2.62 18.53
CA ARG A 597 -13.02 3.06 19.22
C ARG A 597 -12.67 3.49 20.64
N ILE A 598 -13.02 4.73 20.96
CA ILE A 598 -12.87 5.30 22.30
C ILE A 598 -14.25 5.33 22.94
N HIS A 599 -14.41 4.65 24.06
CA HIS A 599 -15.69 4.56 24.73
C HIS A 599 -15.53 4.52 26.25
N ARG A 600 -16.60 4.90 26.97
CA ARG A 600 -16.69 4.68 28.40
C ARG A 600 -17.29 3.28 28.63
N PRO A 601 -16.72 2.43 29.49
CA PRO A 601 -17.28 1.12 29.76
C PRO A 601 -18.76 1.21 30.15
N GLY A 602 -19.63 0.52 29.41
CA GLY A 602 -21.08 0.50 29.64
C GLY A 602 -21.90 1.64 29.01
N SER A 603 -21.29 2.63 28.33
CA SER A 603 -22.05 3.76 27.76
C SER A 603 -22.76 3.47 26.45
N GLY A 604 -22.44 2.38 25.74
CA GLY A 604 -22.95 2.06 24.39
C GLY A 604 -22.49 3.04 23.29
N ASP A 605 -22.27 4.30 23.64
CA ASP A 605 -21.70 5.36 22.83
C ASP A 605 -20.18 5.27 22.72
N TYR A 606 -19.66 5.56 21.52
CA TYR A 606 -18.23 5.61 21.24
C TYR A 606 -17.87 6.76 20.27
N ALA A 607 -16.58 7.06 20.19
CA ALA A 607 -15.97 7.91 19.18
C ALA A 607 -14.94 7.09 18.39
N GLU A 608 -14.86 7.28 17.08
CA GLU A 608 -13.95 6.50 16.23
C GLU A 608 -12.89 7.38 15.55
N THR A 609 -11.70 6.81 15.36
CA THR A 609 -10.67 7.38 14.50
C THR A 609 -9.84 6.25 13.88
N PRO A 610 -9.37 6.38 12.62
CA PRO A 610 -8.40 5.44 12.08
C PRO A 610 -7.07 5.55 12.84
N LEU A 611 -6.43 4.40 13.08
CA LEU A 611 -5.04 4.31 13.52
C LEU A 611 -4.14 4.13 12.29
N ASP A 612 -3.36 5.15 11.99
CA ASP A 612 -2.43 5.18 10.86
C ASP A 612 -1.01 5.55 11.33
N PHE A 613 -0.08 5.61 10.37
CA PHE A 613 1.31 5.97 10.63
C PHE A 613 1.45 7.31 11.34
N HIS A 614 0.74 8.36 10.89
CA HIS A 614 0.87 9.70 11.48
C HIS A 614 0.37 9.76 12.93
N LEU A 615 -0.76 9.11 13.24
CA LEU A 615 -1.28 9.07 14.60
C LEU A 615 -0.38 8.24 15.53
N MET A 616 0.14 7.10 15.05
CA MET A 616 1.09 6.29 15.82
C MET A 616 2.40 7.03 16.08
N ARG A 617 2.94 7.71 15.06
CA ARG A 617 4.15 8.52 15.18
C ARG A 617 4.00 9.61 16.24
N GLU A 618 2.87 10.31 16.25
CA GLU A 618 2.57 11.34 17.25
C GLU A 618 2.36 10.74 18.66
N ALA A 619 1.80 9.53 18.76
CA ALA A 619 1.66 8.83 20.04
C ALA A 619 3.02 8.46 20.62
N LEU A 620 3.90 7.87 19.81
CA LEU A 620 5.22 7.43 20.24
C LEU A 620 6.14 8.60 20.58
N SER A 621 6.17 9.68 19.78
CA SER A 621 7.04 10.85 20.03
C SER A 621 6.75 11.55 21.36
N ARG A 622 5.50 11.55 21.82
CA ARG A 622 5.10 12.16 23.11
C ARG A 622 5.53 11.35 24.34
N THR A 623 5.90 10.09 24.16
CA THR A 623 6.36 9.22 25.26
C THR A 623 7.79 9.59 25.69
N ASP A 624 8.60 10.07 24.75
CA ASP A 624 10.03 10.41 24.96
C ASP A 624 10.29 11.89 25.27
N GLY A 625 9.22 12.68 25.49
CA GLY A 625 9.33 14.04 26.04
C GLY A 625 9.86 15.11 25.09
N LEU A 626 9.93 14.85 23.78
CA LEU A 626 10.49 15.76 22.77
C LEU A 626 9.55 15.98 21.59
N GLY A 627 9.20 17.25 21.36
CA GLY A 627 8.94 17.82 20.03
C GLY A 627 7.61 17.48 19.35
N PHE A 628 6.95 18.53 18.87
CA PHE A 628 5.91 18.42 17.86
C PHE A 628 6.47 17.75 16.61
N SER A 629 5.78 16.74 16.10
CA SER A 629 6.10 16.18 14.78
C SER A 629 5.42 17.03 13.69
N ASP A 630 6.05 17.17 12.52
CA ASP A 630 5.36 17.71 11.32
C ASP A 630 4.11 16.86 10.95
N SER A 631 3.99 15.64 11.50
CA SER A 631 2.81 14.79 11.34
C SER A 631 1.56 15.34 12.02
N LEU A 632 1.68 16.28 12.97
CA LEU A 632 0.53 16.87 13.65
C LEU A 632 -0.45 17.53 12.67
N ARG A 633 0.04 18.16 11.59
CA ARG A 633 -0.79 18.79 10.55
C ARG A 633 -1.74 17.80 9.86
N PHE A 634 -1.35 16.53 9.74
CA PHE A 634 -2.15 15.46 9.14
C PHE A 634 -3.14 14.82 10.12
N VAL A 635 -2.97 15.07 11.42
CA VAL A 635 -3.72 14.41 12.50
C VAL A 635 -4.68 15.39 13.18
N GLU A 636 -4.38 16.69 13.20
CA GLU A 636 -5.17 17.77 13.80
C GLU A 636 -6.67 17.73 13.45
N PRO A 637 -7.09 17.70 12.16
CA PRO A 637 -8.51 17.70 11.84
C PRO A 637 -9.26 16.46 12.38
N ARG A 638 -8.55 15.33 12.50
CA ARG A 638 -9.11 14.08 13.05
C ARG A 638 -9.20 14.14 14.56
N LEU A 639 -8.17 14.64 15.24
CA LEU A 639 -8.18 14.86 16.68
C LEU A 639 -9.25 15.85 17.10
N GLU A 640 -9.49 16.91 16.32
CA GLU A 640 -10.56 17.87 16.62
C GLU A 640 -11.94 17.19 16.58
N ARG A 641 -12.22 16.40 15.53
CA ARG A 641 -13.48 15.66 15.41
C ARG A 641 -13.65 14.65 16.54
N LEU A 642 -12.59 13.92 16.88
CA LEU A 642 -12.58 12.96 17.96
C LEU A 642 -12.84 13.62 19.32
N ARG A 643 -12.10 14.68 19.66
CA ARG A 643 -12.26 15.44 20.91
C ARG A 643 -13.64 16.10 20.99
N ALA A 644 -14.15 16.64 19.89
CA ALA A 644 -15.50 17.20 19.84
C ALA A 644 -16.56 16.12 20.12
N ARG A 645 -16.37 14.89 19.59
CA ARG A 645 -17.25 13.76 19.90
C ARG A 645 -17.16 13.37 21.37
N LEU A 646 -15.96 13.26 21.95
CA LEU A 646 -15.78 12.95 23.37
C LEU A 646 -16.44 14.01 24.27
N VAL A 647 -16.27 15.30 23.96
CA VAL A 647 -16.98 16.39 24.65
C VAL A 647 -18.50 16.24 24.54
N SER A 648 -19.02 15.86 23.37
CA SER A 648 -20.45 15.58 23.21
C SER A 648 -20.92 14.37 24.03
N LEU A 649 -20.09 13.34 24.21
CA LEU A 649 -20.42 12.19 25.05
C LEU A 649 -20.48 12.60 26.52
N GLU A 650 -19.48 13.36 26.99
CA GLU A 650 -19.44 13.85 28.36
C GLU A 650 -20.57 14.81 28.69
N THR A 651 -20.91 15.73 27.80
CA THR A 651 -22.04 16.66 28.01
C THR A 651 -23.41 15.96 27.98
N ARG A 652 -23.56 14.87 27.22
CA ARG A 652 -24.79 14.05 27.23
C ARG A 652 -24.91 13.23 28.52
N ALA A 653 -23.83 12.57 28.94
CA ALA A 653 -23.77 11.84 30.20
C ALA A 653 -24.02 12.78 31.40
N ALA A 654 -23.49 14.00 31.35
CA ALA A 654 -23.66 15.01 32.39
C ALA A 654 -25.08 15.59 32.50
N ARG A 655 -25.99 15.36 31.53
CA ARG A 655 -27.41 15.73 31.71
C ARG A 655 -28.09 15.00 32.89
N GLN A 656 -27.48 13.92 33.38
CA GLN A 656 -27.92 13.22 34.59
C GLN A 656 -27.08 13.57 35.85
N LEU A 657 -25.94 14.26 35.72
CA LEU A 657 -24.94 14.38 36.81
C LEU A 657 -24.17 15.72 36.92
N GLY A 658 -24.50 16.79 36.18
CA GLY A 658 -24.06 18.17 36.45
C GLY A 658 -22.55 18.50 36.57
N GLY A 659 -21.61 17.55 36.47
CA GLY A 659 -20.33 17.67 37.20
C GLY A 659 -19.04 17.95 36.44
N ASN A 660 -19.00 17.89 35.10
CA ASN A 660 -17.71 17.89 34.35
C ASN A 660 -17.40 19.17 33.58
N THR A 661 -18.35 20.11 33.47
CA THR A 661 -18.09 21.41 32.82
C THR A 661 -17.43 22.36 33.81
N VAL A 662 -16.35 23.02 33.41
CA VAL A 662 -15.61 23.97 34.26
C VAL A 662 -15.34 25.27 33.50
N PHE A 663 -15.28 26.37 34.23
CA PHE A 663 -14.74 27.64 33.72
C PHE A 663 -13.28 27.76 34.12
N VAL A 664 -12.40 27.94 33.14
CA VAL A 664 -10.97 28.19 33.35
C VAL A 664 -10.75 29.69 33.25
N GLY A 665 -10.34 30.31 34.36
CA GLY A 665 -10.01 31.73 34.46
C GLY A 665 -8.72 32.10 33.74
N THR A 666 -8.47 33.40 33.60
CA THR A 666 -7.28 33.94 32.93
C THR A 666 -5.98 33.61 33.67
N ASP A 667 -6.05 33.41 34.98
CA ASP A 667 -4.96 32.96 35.84
C ASP A 667 -4.83 31.43 35.93
N GLY A 668 -5.65 30.69 35.17
CA GLY A 668 -5.71 29.23 35.19
C GLY A 668 -6.55 28.64 36.33
N GLN A 669 -7.22 29.46 37.15
CA GLN A 669 -8.14 28.96 38.18
C GLN A 669 -9.33 28.25 37.56
N VAL A 670 -9.74 27.13 38.17
CA VAL A 670 -10.88 26.33 37.71
C VAL A 670 -12.08 26.61 38.62
N ILE A 671 -13.15 27.16 38.03
CA ILE A 671 -14.43 27.42 38.70
C ILE A 671 -15.42 26.36 38.24
N ARG A 672 -16.00 25.62 39.18
CA ARG A 672 -17.02 24.60 38.90
C ARG A 672 -18.41 25.22 39.07
N PRO A 673 -19.34 25.05 38.11
CA PRO A 673 -20.73 25.44 38.29
C PRO A 673 -21.33 24.56 39.40
N GLY A 674 -21.92 25.21 40.41
CA GLY A 674 -22.58 24.56 41.54
C GLY A 674 -23.97 24.05 41.22
#